data_AF-A0A7G3AHB4-F1
#
_entry.id   AF-A0A7G3AHB4-F1
#
_cell.length_a   1.000
_cell.length_b   1.000
_cell.length_c   1.000
_cell.angle_alpha   90.00
_cell.angle_beta   90.00
_cell.angle_gamma   90.00
#
_symmetry.space_group_name_H-M   'P 1'
#
loop_
_entity.id
_entity.type
_entity.pdbx_description
1 polymer ?
#
loop_
_entity_poly.entity_id
_entity_poly.type
_entity_poly.pdbx_seq_one_letter_code
_entity_poly.pdbx_strand_id
1 'polypeptide(L)'
;MERKIFNVLIFVIFGISLAQGQRLCYNCDSATDATCATLSSTLPQKTCASATDTCFTAIIDTRTVRGCLAEDYTGPCEGPLCESCGANYCNAAIFPSNRAQCHRCEGAQCAEITNNDNLEVCTSYNENDSCYTVVVDDTLVTYRGCFSDPATTTGRQECTRLDAQGFCISCAGAACNNQPAIAASQMECMKCNGDASCRYGQPQDFGLQCLHDTLLGRPEYCYSYVTGGNSVTRGCLYDPFTDENYLEQCETGAVNCTLCTFNLCNYESYAYHTCFSCDGHTDPNCGTLDGWYEPQECPSGTIDQVGCFTATTDGVPMRGCKSQLNTDEITFCSSSQSSCSLCDGDNCNGRPPKTCITCDSSDDVNCATVADPTALLQYSQECSSSSAICISRISNGYTQRACSGSISCQSGNPCMQCDGPNCNDQVLPTDRLKCHKCSGAGCADISDEANLEYCELYDANDQCFTVVTDAEVAHRGCYSDPSSAAAKSVCTQHESGNDRCVKCSGEGCNTQVTKSPATLSCIKCTGPSCSDSQASTPGQACFGDVLLGRTESCYSYIHDNGQVERGCLYDPSTSQAISNECSNSPGGRCKVCTGGNCNTEQLEVTETCYSCDSSLDPGCATMTGTIATKQCPIGTVLGCFRSEVDGIVVRGCAGELQGGEIGLCQRGTTCKLCDGNNCNEKVDFQRCYTCNSANSGAACTDLQDVANQAVCTDYMDSCIVAIGQNGETIRGCASTYLPDFPTCNSYTCQICAGGYCNGAVFPAARKQCHQCSGTDACIQSLTSASDTLKVCTTYEAADQCYTVVTDGEVHRGCTSDTSQGNTNCNAAGASCIKCLEGNGCNSLAARSAPTLSCIKCAANDVACLWGFSDSAVERCVNDVWIGTQETCYRMISGSSAVRGCTLDNPTQCPDSNTACIKCTGNACNSVTFKYQQCLHCSSDTEGQESCGSEPTEYSSTQCSGDSQTYEGRGCYVLVDDDGVVKRGCAKDLGDQLLTQCKSEDNEECTYCEADGCNDWPAGASAIQAFSVGAMLLVAIAGKFFY
;
A
#
# COMPACT_ATOMS: atom_id res chain seq x y z
N MET A 1 -37.39 -66.04 45.21
CA MET A 1 -37.13 -67.37 45.79
C MET A 1 -36.67 -67.14 47.23
N GLU A 2 -37.11 -67.96 48.20
CA GLU A 2 -36.64 -67.90 49.60
C GLU A 2 -35.10 -68.20 49.66
N ARG A 3 -34.31 -67.93 50.70
CA ARG A 3 -34.49 -68.21 52.15
C ARG A 3 -33.40 -67.51 53.00
N LYS A 4 -33.61 -67.44 54.32
CA LYS A 4 -32.64 -66.96 55.36
C LYS A 4 -31.74 -68.12 55.89
N ILE A 5 -30.92 -67.82 56.94
CA ILE A 5 -30.33 -68.69 58.00
C ILE A 5 -28.89 -69.23 57.71
N PHE A 6 -27.87 -69.19 58.61
CA PHE A 6 -27.70 -68.68 60.00
C PHE A 6 -26.20 -68.46 60.43
N ASN A 7 -26.01 -67.51 61.38
CA ASN A 7 -25.12 -67.46 62.58
C ASN A 7 -23.80 -68.25 62.77
N VAL A 8 -22.79 -67.56 63.36
CA VAL A 8 -21.94 -68.06 64.49
C VAL A 8 -21.68 -66.94 65.54
N LEU A 9 -21.68 -67.32 66.83
CA LEU A 9 -21.59 -66.52 68.09
C LEU A 9 -20.13 -66.57 68.67
N ILE A 10 -19.68 -65.90 69.76
CA ILE A 10 -20.29 -65.24 70.93
C ILE A 10 -19.28 -64.23 71.58
N PHE A 11 -19.73 -63.05 72.09
CA PHE A 11 -19.30 -62.23 73.28
C PHE A 11 -17.77 -62.07 73.69
N VAL A 12 -17.28 -61.15 74.55
CA VAL A 12 -17.84 -60.31 75.65
C VAL A 12 -17.16 -58.91 75.76
N ILE A 13 -17.97 -57.86 75.66
CA ILE A 13 -18.06 -56.61 76.46
C ILE A 13 -16.87 -56.17 77.37
N PHE A 14 -16.41 -54.90 77.22
CA PHE A 14 -16.18 -53.97 78.35
C PHE A 14 -16.33 -52.49 77.94
N GLY A 15 -17.15 -51.73 78.69
CA GLY A 15 -17.02 -50.27 78.87
C GLY A 15 -17.14 -49.32 77.66
N ILE A 16 -18.33 -49.16 77.07
CA ILE A 16 -18.65 -47.93 76.30
C ILE A 16 -19.21 -46.89 77.27
N SER A 17 -18.36 -45.97 77.73
CA SER A 17 -18.82 -44.65 78.15
C SER A 17 -19.39 -43.93 76.93
N LEU A 18 -20.64 -43.50 77.01
CA LEU A 18 -21.27 -42.62 76.01
C LEU A 18 -20.65 -41.22 76.10
N ALA A 19 -19.43 -41.09 75.57
CA ALA A 19 -18.89 -39.80 75.18
C ALA A 19 -19.78 -39.28 74.04
N GLN A 20 -20.52 -38.21 74.31
CA GLN A 20 -21.34 -37.53 73.30
C GLN A 20 -20.38 -37.00 72.23
N GLY A 21 -20.50 -37.51 70.99
CA GLY A 21 -19.61 -37.12 69.90
C GLY A 21 -19.72 -35.62 69.63
N GLN A 22 -18.65 -34.88 69.90
CA GLN A 22 -18.62 -33.44 69.69
C GLN A 22 -18.66 -33.10 68.19
N ARG A 23 -19.28 -31.98 67.85
CA ARG A 23 -19.37 -31.48 66.48
C ARG A 23 -18.01 -30.92 66.04
N LEU A 24 -17.58 -31.21 64.82
CA LEU A 24 -16.37 -30.67 64.21
C LEU A 24 -16.74 -29.81 63.00
N CYS A 25 -16.20 -28.59 62.91
CA CYS A 25 -16.49 -27.60 61.88
C CYS A 25 -15.23 -26.90 61.40
N TYR A 26 -15.24 -26.32 60.21
CA TYR A 26 -14.24 -25.32 59.82
C TYR A 26 -14.55 -23.98 60.49
N ASN A 27 -13.52 -23.25 60.93
CA ASN A 27 -13.62 -21.99 61.65
C ASN A 27 -12.61 -20.97 61.14
N CYS A 28 -13.07 -19.92 60.46
CA CYS A 28 -12.20 -18.91 59.84
C CYS A 28 -12.98 -17.64 59.46
N ASP A 29 -12.26 -16.56 59.18
CA ASP A 29 -12.79 -15.30 58.64
C ASP A 29 -11.91 -14.83 57.47
N SER A 30 -12.53 -14.57 56.30
CA SER A 30 -11.81 -14.14 55.09
C SER A 30 -11.25 -12.71 55.12
N ALA A 31 -11.50 -11.95 56.19
CA ALA A 31 -10.81 -10.68 56.45
C ALA A 31 -9.36 -10.87 56.96
N THR A 32 -9.06 -12.02 57.60
CA THR A 32 -7.71 -12.36 58.09
C THR A 32 -7.05 -13.49 57.30
N ASP A 33 -7.85 -14.40 56.72
CA ASP A 33 -7.38 -15.54 55.95
C ASP A 33 -8.22 -15.71 54.68
N ALA A 34 -7.70 -15.23 53.54
CA ALA A 34 -8.37 -15.31 52.25
C ALA A 34 -8.77 -16.76 51.87
N THR A 35 -8.07 -17.78 52.36
CA THR A 35 -8.35 -19.18 52.06
C THR A 35 -9.70 -19.65 52.60
N CYS A 36 -10.20 -19.00 53.66
CA CYS A 36 -11.57 -19.18 54.18
C CYS A 36 -12.67 -18.97 53.12
N ALA A 37 -12.38 -18.04 52.20
CA ALA A 37 -13.19 -17.68 51.05
C ALA A 37 -12.86 -18.51 49.80
N THR A 38 -11.57 -18.68 49.49
CA THR A 38 -11.13 -19.26 48.20
C THR A 38 -10.98 -20.77 48.17
N LEU A 39 -10.82 -21.43 49.33
CA LEU A 39 -10.48 -22.85 49.46
C LEU A 39 -9.18 -23.27 48.77
N SER A 40 -8.24 -22.33 48.55
CA SER A 40 -6.94 -22.63 47.93
C SER A 40 -5.99 -23.46 48.82
N SER A 41 -6.37 -23.74 50.07
CA SER A 41 -5.65 -24.61 51.01
C SER A 41 -6.61 -25.22 52.04
N THR A 42 -6.10 -26.08 52.92
CA THR A 42 -6.85 -26.64 54.05
C THR A 42 -7.31 -25.55 55.02
N LEU A 43 -8.62 -25.51 55.29
CA LEU A 43 -9.23 -24.57 56.22
C LEU A 43 -8.94 -24.91 57.70
N PRO A 44 -8.80 -23.92 58.60
CA PRO A 44 -8.67 -24.14 60.03
C PRO A 44 -9.92 -24.82 60.63
N GLN A 45 -9.73 -25.71 61.61
CA GLN A 45 -10.76 -26.56 62.18
C GLN A 45 -11.05 -26.20 63.65
N LYS A 46 -12.28 -26.43 64.11
CA LYS A 46 -12.72 -26.23 65.50
C LYS A 46 -13.68 -27.35 65.94
N THR A 47 -13.56 -27.74 67.21
CA THR A 47 -14.54 -28.60 67.91
C THR A 47 -15.55 -27.74 68.66
N CYS A 48 -16.84 -27.96 68.45
CA CYS A 48 -17.90 -27.24 69.16
C CYS A 48 -18.16 -27.87 70.55
N ALA A 49 -18.46 -27.02 71.53
CA ALA A 49 -18.77 -27.35 72.90
C ALA A 49 -20.05 -28.20 73.09
N SER A 50 -20.95 -28.23 72.10
CA SER A 50 -22.12 -29.13 72.09
C SER A 50 -22.15 -30.10 70.91
N ALA A 51 -22.44 -31.37 71.21
CA ALA A 51 -22.74 -32.40 70.22
C ALA A 51 -24.01 -32.13 69.39
N THR A 52 -24.91 -31.26 69.89
CA THR A 52 -26.14 -30.85 69.17
C THR A 52 -25.95 -29.59 68.33
N ASP A 53 -24.76 -28.99 68.32
CA ASP A 53 -24.49 -27.81 67.50
C ASP A 53 -24.34 -28.20 66.02
N THR A 54 -24.45 -27.19 65.16
CA THR A 54 -24.34 -27.27 63.70
C THR A 54 -23.21 -26.39 63.21
N CYS A 55 -22.50 -26.83 62.18
CA CYS A 55 -21.57 -25.93 61.50
C CYS A 55 -22.34 -24.89 60.70
N PHE A 56 -21.80 -23.69 60.55
CA PHE A 56 -22.34 -22.69 59.62
C PHE A 56 -21.28 -22.17 58.65
N THR A 57 -21.75 -21.61 57.54
CA THR A 57 -21.03 -20.60 56.76
C THR A 57 -21.96 -19.41 56.56
N ALA A 58 -21.46 -18.20 56.78
CA ALA A 58 -22.19 -16.96 56.54
C ALA A 58 -21.33 -15.97 55.74
N ILE A 59 -21.99 -15.04 55.06
CA ILE A 59 -21.36 -13.81 54.58
C ILE A 59 -21.69 -12.68 55.56
N ILE A 60 -20.66 -11.99 56.07
CA ILE A 60 -20.83 -10.82 56.95
C ILE A 60 -20.13 -9.63 56.31
N ASP A 61 -20.90 -8.57 56.02
CA ASP A 61 -20.49 -7.38 55.26
C ASP A 61 -20.08 -7.67 53.79
N THR A 62 -19.01 -8.45 53.60
CA THR A 62 -18.59 -9.13 52.34
C THR A 62 -17.75 -10.39 52.57
N ARG A 63 -17.30 -10.65 53.81
CA ARG A 63 -16.33 -11.72 54.13
C ARG A 63 -17.02 -13.04 54.41
N THR A 64 -16.39 -14.14 54.01
CA THR A 64 -16.84 -15.50 54.35
C THR A 64 -16.40 -15.83 55.76
N VAL A 65 -17.35 -16.17 56.62
CA VAL A 65 -17.13 -16.59 58.00
C VAL A 65 -17.67 -18.01 58.19
N ARG A 66 -16.87 -18.88 58.79
CA ARG A 66 -17.21 -20.28 59.08
C ARG A 66 -17.04 -20.52 60.58
N GLY A 67 -17.85 -21.39 61.19
CA GLY A 67 -17.69 -21.75 62.61
C GLY A 67 -18.76 -22.68 63.15
N CYS A 68 -18.87 -22.77 64.48
CA CYS A 68 -19.92 -23.45 65.23
C CYS A 68 -21.09 -22.49 65.49
N LEU A 69 -22.32 -22.85 65.09
CA LEU A 69 -23.43 -21.91 65.02
C LEU A 69 -23.86 -21.34 66.38
N ALA A 70 -23.92 -22.17 67.42
CA ALA A 70 -24.37 -21.74 68.75
C ALA A 70 -23.30 -20.95 69.55
N GLU A 71 -22.05 -20.95 69.09
CA GLU A 71 -20.91 -20.32 69.77
C GLU A 71 -20.38 -19.09 69.05
N ASP A 72 -20.14 -19.22 67.74
CA ASP A 72 -19.38 -18.24 66.95
C ASP A 72 -20.29 -17.31 66.13
N TYR A 73 -21.61 -17.54 66.13
CA TYR A 73 -22.59 -16.73 65.39
C TYR A 73 -23.64 -16.09 66.32
N THR A 74 -23.89 -14.79 66.14
CA THR A 74 -24.78 -13.99 67.01
C THR A 74 -26.11 -13.66 66.33
N GLY A 75 -26.97 -14.66 66.17
CA GLY A 75 -28.32 -14.49 65.64
C GLY A 75 -28.87 -15.78 65.01
N PRO A 76 -30.10 -15.74 64.44
CA PRO A 76 -30.59 -16.84 63.63
C PRO A 76 -29.85 -16.89 62.28
N CYS A 77 -29.37 -18.07 61.89
CA CYS A 77 -28.80 -18.32 60.56
C CYS A 77 -29.95 -18.56 59.57
N GLU A 78 -30.48 -17.48 59.00
CA GLU A 78 -31.63 -17.48 58.10
C GLU A 78 -31.35 -16.64 56.85
N GLY A 79 -31.87 -17.08 55.70
CA GLY A 79 -31.72 -16.39 54.42
C GLY A 79 -30.60 -16.93 53.52
N PRO A 80 -30.39 -16.34 52.31
CA PRO A 80 -29.50 -16.89 51.29
C PRO A 80 -28.00 -16.73 51.59
N LEU A 81 -27.64 -15.91 52.60
CA LEU A 81 -26.26 -15.62 52.97
C LEU A 81 -25.81 -16.31 54.27
N CYS A 82 -26.60 -17.25 54.79
CA CYS A 82 -26.19 -18.11 55.90
C CYS A 82 -26.74 -19.53 55.71
N GLU A 83 -25.87 -20.54 55.71
CA GLU A 83 -26.25 -21.95 55.68
C GLU A 83 -25.69 -22.66 56.92
N SER A 84 -26.47 -23.59 57.48
CA SER A 84 -26.05 -24.42 58.60
C SER A 84 -26.30 -25.90 58.35
N CYS A 85 -25.44 -26.76 58.89
CA CYS A 85 -25.45 -28.19 58.56
C CYS A 85 -25.03 -29.08 59.76
N GLY A 86 -25.61 -30.28 59.81
CA GLY A 86 -25.54 -31.20 60.94
C GLY A 86 -24.57 -32.39 60.78
N ALA A 87 -23.59 -32.30 59.90
CA ALA A 87 -22.51 -33.27 59.73
C ALA A 87 -21.16 -32.64 60.14
N ASN A 88 -20.12 -33.46 60.33
CA ASN A 88 -18.79 -32.92 60.65
C ASN A 88 -18.15 -32.36 59.37
N TYR A 89 -17.49 -31.20 59.50
CA TYR A 89 -16.81 -30.49 58.40
C TYR A 89 -17.71 -30.18 57.20
N CYS A 90 -19.04 -30.13 57.38
CA CYS A 90 -19.99 -29.93 56.28
C CYS A 90 -19.96 -28.50 55.71
N ASN A 91 -19.41 -27.53 56.45
CA ASN A 91 -19.24 -26.15 56.03
C ASN A 91 -17.96 -25.94 55.18
N ALA A 92 -17.66 -26.89 54.28
CA ALA A 92 -16.42 -26.92 53.47
C ALA A 92 -16.54 -26.32 52.07
N ALA A 93 -17.76 -26.14 51.55
CA ALA A 93 -17.98 -25.73 50.16
C ALA A 93 -17.69 -24.24 49.93
N ILE A 94 -17.45 -23.86 48.67
CA ILE A 94 -17.46 -22.46 48.25
C ILE A 94 -18.85 -21.91 48.56
N PHE A 95 -18.90 -20.83 49.34
CA PHE A 95 -20.15 -20.27 49.85
C PHE A 95 -20.27 -18.77 49.62
N PRO A 96 -21.44 -18.28 49.16
CA PRO A 96 -22.54 -19.07 48.59
C PRO A 96 -22.13 -19.72 47.26
N SER A 97 -22.95 -20.64 46.73
CA SER A 97 -22.58 -21.44 45.56
C SER A 97 -22.51 -20.67 44.22
N ASN A 98 -22.98 -19.42 44.19
CA ASN A 98 -22.91 -18.50 43.05
C ASN A 98 -21.68 -17.58 43.07
N ARG A 99 -20.75 -17.77 44.00
CA ARG A 99 -19.54 -16.95 44.19
C ARG A 99 -18.63 -16.98 42.95
N ALA A 100 -18.22 -15.80 42.48
CA ALA A 100 -17.47 -15.64 41.25
C ALA A 100 -16.07 -16.30 41.28
N GLN A 101 -15.62 -16.73 40.09
CA GLN A 101 -14.31 -17.36 39.86
C GLN A 101 -13.70 -16.75 38.59
N CYS A 102 -12.51 -16.18 38.70
CA CYS A 102 -11.90 -15.36 37.65
C CYS A 102 -10.44 -15.75 37.44
N HIS A 103 -9.94 -15.60 36.21
CA HIS A 103 -8.50 -15.64 36.00
C HIS A 103 -7.86 -14.44 36.71
N ARG A 104 -6.86 -14.68 37.54
CA ARG A 104 -6.17 -13.64 38.31
C ARG A 104 -4.67 -13.73 38.08
N CYS A 105 -4.10 -12.73 37.41
CA CYS A 105 -2.66 -12.62 37.16
C CYS A 105 -2.28 -11.19 36.70
N GLU A 106 -0.98 -10.91 36.69
CA GLU A 106 -0.37 -9.62 36.32
C GLU A 106 0.79 -9.84 35.33
N GLY A 107 0.97 -8.91 34.38
CA GLY A 107 2.15 -8.78 33.51
C GLY A 107 1.93 -9.17 32.05
N ALA A 108 2.99 -9.16 31.23
CA ALA A 108 2.90 -9.51 29.80
C ALA A 108 2.52 -10.99 29.59
N GLN A 109 2.92 -11.89 30.49
CA GLN A 109 2.47 -13.29 30.54
C GLN A 109 0.95 -13.47 30.68
N CYS A 110 0.20 -12.41 31.06
CA CYS A 110 -1.26 -12.44 31.14
C CYS A 110 -1.95 -11.99 29.86
N ALA A 111 -1.18 -11.67 28.80
CA ALA A 111 -1.73 -11.34 27.50
C ALA A 111 -2.60 -12.48 26.95
N GLU A 112 -2.20 -13.74 27.14
CA GLU A 112 -2.99 -14.91 26.76
C GLU A 112 -3.25 -15.84 27.95
N ILE A 113 -4.44 -16.46 27.97
CA ILE A 113 -4.79 -17.50 28.94
C ILE A 113 -4.76 -18.84 28.23
N THR A 114 -3.71 -19.62 28.48
CA THR A 114 -3.46 -20.92 27.82
C THR A 114 -4.03 -22.11 28.60
N ASN A 115 -4.38 -21.93 29.89
CA ASN A 115 -4.97 -22.95 30.75
C ASN A 115 -5.75 -22.33 31.94
N ASN A 116 -6.25 -23.17 32.84
CA ASN A 116 -7.02 -22.75 34.01
C ASN A 116 -6.17 -22.53 35.28
N ASP A 117 -4.84 -22.51 35.20
CA ASP A 117 -3.97 -22.49 36.40
C ASP A 117 -4.10 -21.17 37.18
N ASN A 118 -4.47 -20.08 36.49
CA ASN A 118 -4.74 -18.78 37.09
C ASN A 118 -6.20 -18.60 37.58
N LEU A 119 -7.06 -19.62 37.53
CA LEU A 119 -8.48 -19.49 37.87
C LEU A 119 -8.69 -19.53 39.39
N GLU A 120 -9.04 -18.39 39.98
CA GLU A 120 -9.20 -18.21 41.42
C GLU A 120 -10.62 -17.78 41.81
N VAL A 121 -11.08 -18.19 42.99
CA VAL A 121 -12.35 -17.72 43.57
C VAL A 121 -12.14 -16.31 44.14
N CYS A 122 -13.05 -15.37 43.87
CA CYS A 122 -12.92 -13.98 44.33
C CYS A 122 -12.93 -13.88 45.86
N THR A 123 -12.00 -13.16 46.49
CA THR A 123 -11.82 -13.21 47.96
C THR A 123 -13.00 -12.59 48.73
N SER A 124 -13.60 -11.53 48.20
CA SER A 124 -14.79 -10.88 48.78
C SER A 124 -16.05 -11.42 48.11
N TYR A 125 -17.14 -11.65 48.87
CA TYR A 125 -18.43 -11.96 48.25
C TYR A 125 -19.18 -10.68 47.85
N ASN A 126 -19.59 -10.63 46.59
CA ASN A 126 -20.66 -9.78 46.09
C ASN A 126 -21.57 -10.67 45.22
N GLU A 127 -22.89 -10.56 45.39
CA GLU A 127 -23.88 -11.36 44.65
C GLU A 127 -23.86 -11.07 43.13
N ASN A 128 -23.36 -9.90 42.75
CA ASN A 128 -23.20 -9.47 41.35
C ASN A 128 -21.72 -9.18 41.03
N ASP A 129 -20.79 -9.97 41.57
CA ASP A 129 -19.36 -9.84 41.25
C ASP A 129 -19.05 -10.22 39.79
N SER A 130 -18.02 -9.58 39.25
CA SER A 130 -17.57 -9.73 37.86
C SER A 130 -16.07 -9.93 37.80
N CYS A 131 -15.60 -10.64 36.78
CA CYS A 131 -14.18 -10.70 36.46
C CYS A 131 -13.77 -9.48 35.63
N TYR A 132 -12.50 -9.07 35.73
CA TYR A 132 -11.93 -8.01 34.89
C TYR A 132 -10.72 -8.46 34.08
N THR A 133 -10.50 -7.78 32.96
CA THR A 133 -9.22 -7.72 32.24
C THR A 133 -8.95 -6.28 31.82
N VAL A 134 -7.71 -5.81 31.97
CA VAL A 134 -7.26 -4.50 31.46
C VAL A 134 -5.87 -4.63 30.86
N VAL A 135 -5.66 -3.99 29.69
CA VAL A 135 -4.37 -3.93 28.98
C VAL A 135 -3.87 -2.49 29.05
N VAL A 136 -2.68 -2.29 29.62
CA VAL A 136 -2.19 -0.94 29.96
C VAL A 136 -1.75 -0.17 28.72
N ASP A 137 -0.99 -0.80 27.83
CA ASP A 137 -0.39 -0.21 26.64
C ASP A 137 0.06 -1.29 25.63
N ASP A 138 0.68 -0.85 24.53
CA ASP A 138 1.10 -1.69 23.41
C ASP A 138 2.26 -2.66 23.74
N THR A 139 2.83 -2.58 24.96
CA THR A 139 3.77 -3.60 25.47
C THR A 139 3.07 -4.85 26.04
N LEU A 140 1.74 -4.91 25.93
CA LEU A 140 0.87 -6.03 26.32
C LEU A 140 0.84 -6.33 27.83
N VAL A 141 1.27 -5.40 28.67
CA VAL A 141 1.12 -5.50 30.13
C VAL A 141 -0.36 -5.61 30.49
N THR A 142 -0.76 -6.79 30.96
CA THR A 142 -2.15 -7.17 31.17
C THR A 142 -2.41 -7.53 32.63
N TYR A 143 -3.55 -7.10 33.17
CA TYR A 143 -4.02 -7.43 34.52
C TYR A 143 -5.38 -8.09 34.46
N ARG A 144 -5.58 -9.16 35.26
CA ARG A 144 -6.84 -9.90 35.37
C ARG A 144 -7.16 -10.16 36.85
N GLY A 145 -8.45 -10.16 37.23
CA GLY A 145 -8.89 -10.44 38.61
C GLY A 145 -10.39 -10.24 38.84
N CYS A 146 -10.81 -9.94 40.07
CA CYS A 146 -12.22 -9.75 40.46
C CYS A 146 -12.58 -8.28 40.76
N PHE A 147 -13.81 -7.86 40.43
CA PHE A 147 -14.35 -6.54 40.78
C PHE A 147 -14.69 -6.38 42.28
N SER A 148 -14.64 -7.46 43.06
CA SER A 148 -14.69 -7.45 44.53
C SER A 148 -13.31 -7.44 45.21
N ASP A 149 -12.20 -7.55 44.46
CA ASP A 149 -10.85 -7.40 45.01
C ASP A 149 -10.65 -5.99 45.63
N PRO A 150 -9.68 -5.79 46.55
CA PRO A 150 -9.39 -4.47 47.09
C PRO A 150 -8.96 -3.47 46.01
N ALA A 151 -9.48 -2.24 46.06
CA ALA A 151 -9.08 -1.15 45.15
C ALA A 151 -7.60 -0.70 45.30
N THR A 152 -6.86 -1.33 46.22
CA THR A 152 -5.41 -1.14 46.42
C THR A 152 -4.55 -2.11 45.63
N THR A 153 -5.10 -3.12 44.95
CA THR A 153 -4.32 -4.01 44.08
C THR A 153 -4.01 -3.32 42.75
N THR A 154 -2.79 -3.51 42.22
CA THR A 154 -2.30 -2.83 41.01
C THR A 154 -3.28 -2.98 39.84
N GLY A 155 -3.73 -4.21 39.55
CA GLY A 155 -4.68 -4.48 38.48
C GLY A 155 -6.03 -3.80 38.65
N ARG A 156 -6.51 -3.59 39.90
CA ARG A 156 -7.73 -2.82 40.14
C ARG A 156 -7.52 -1.33 40.08
N GLN A 157 -6.34 -0.83 40.42
CA GLN A 157 -5.99 0.58 40.22
C GLN A 157 -5.92 0.90 38.72
N GLU A 158 -5.24 0.08 37.93
CA GLU A 158 -5.17 0.23 36.48
C GLU A 158 -6.53 0.05 35.80
N CYS A 159 -7.31 -0.96 36.20
CA CYS A 159 -8.69 -1.11 35.75
C CYS A 159 -9.50 0.17 36.06
N THR A 160 -9.52 0.64 37.32
CA THR A 160 -10.26 1.86 37.70
C THR A 160 -9.78 3.11 36.96
N ARG A 161 -8.48 3.23 36.68
CA ARG A 161 -7.89 4.35 35.94
C ARG A 161 -8.33 4.37 34.46
N LEU A 162 -8.50 3.20 33.86
CA LEU A 162 -8.78 3.00 32.43
C LEU A 162 -10.27 2.71 32.13
N ASP A 163 -11.07 2.34 33.14
CA ASP A 163 -12.52 2.12 33.07
C ASP A 163 -13.27 3.39 32.64
N ALA A 164 -12.77 4.56 33.02
CA ALA A 164 -13.29 5.85 32.54
C ALA A 164 -13.20 6.05 31.01
N GLN A 165 -12.42 5.22 30.31
CA GLN A 165 -12.27 5.19 28.85
C GLN A 165 -12.91 3.92 28.23
N GLY A 166 -13.49 3.04 29.06
CA GLY A 166 -14.04 1.74 28.65
C GLY A 166 -13.00 0.62 28.47
N PHE A 167 -11.72 0.87 28.76
CA PHE A 167 -10.65 -0.08 28.45
C PHE A 167 -10.46 -1.17 29.53
N CYS A 168 -11.18 -1.10 30.66
CA CYS A 168 -11.29 -2.24 31.57
C CYS A 168 -12.51 -3.08 31.17
N ILE A 169 -12.26 -4.27 30.60
CA ILE A 169 -13.32 -5.20 30.24
C ILE A 169 -13.79 -5.95 31.48
N SER A 170 -15.10 -5.89 31.75
CA SER A 170 -15.76 -6.69 32.78
C SER A 170 -16.61 -7.80 32.16
N CYS A 171 -16.72 -8.93 32.85
CA CYS A 171 -17.61 -10.03 32.43
C CYS A 171 -18.16 -10.79 33.65
N ALA A 172 -19.31 -11.43 33.46
CA ALA A 172 -19.96 -12.25 34.47
C ALA A 172 -19.88 -13.74 34.11
N GLY A 173 -19.67 -14.59 35.11
CA GLY A 173 -19.53 -16.05 34.97
C GLY A 173 -18.11 -16.54 35.28
N ALA A 174 -18.00 -17.83 35.56
CA ALA A 174 -16.71 -18.45 35.90
C ALA A 174 -15.75 -18.41 34.70
N ALA A 175 -14.49 -18.03 34.95
CA ALA A 175 -13.40 -18.01 33.95
C ALA A 175 -13.66 -17.12 32.71
N CYS A 176 -14.60 -16.19 32.78
CA CYS A 176 -15.03 -15.43 31.59
C CYS A 176 -13.96 -14.45 31.06
N ASN A 177 -13.02 -14.02 31.90
CA ASN A 177 -12.00 -13.03 31.58
C ASN A 177 -10.76 -13.68 30.93
N ASN A 178 -10.96 -14.58 29.97
CA ASN A 178 -9.93 -15.39 29.32
C ASN A 178 -9.52 -14.91 27.92
N GLN A 179 -10.16 -13.87 27.37
CA GLN A 179 -9.88 -13.38 26.02
C GLN A 179 -8.42 -12.87 25.88
N PRO A 180 -7.75 -13.08 24.73
CA PRO A 180 -6.43 -12.53 24.44
C PRO A 180 -6.39 -10.99 24.57
N ALA A 181 -5.25 -10.45 25.00
CA ALA A 181 -5.01 -9.02 25.17
C ALA A 181 -4.78 -8.28 23.85
N ILE A 182 -4.50 -9.01 22.76
CA ILE A 182 -4.40 -8.49 21.39
C ILE A 182 -5.16 -9.43 20.46
N ALA A 183 -5.88 -8.87 19.50
CA ALA A 183 -6.61 -9.64 18.48
C ALA A 183 -6.63 -8.89 17.15
N ALA A 184 -6.44 -9.62 16.05
CA ALA A 184 -6.60 -9.09 14.70
C ALA A 184 -7.99 -8.46 14.53
N SER A 185 -8.03 -7.25 14.00
CA SER A 185 -9.29 -6.52 13.82
C SER A 185 -10.34 -7.38 13.09
N GLN A 186 -11.54 -7.40 13.65
CA GLN A 186 -12.74 -7.94 13.01
C GLN A 186 -13.60 -6.81 12.39
N MET A 187 -13.11 -5.57 12.43
CA MET A 187 -13.82 -4.42 11.91
C MET A 187 -13.55 -4.25 10.42
N GLU A 188 -14.61 -3.96 9.68
CA GLU A 188 -14.54 -3.50 8.31
C GLU A 188 -14.87 -2.01 8.29
N CYS A 189 -14.21 -1.24 7.45
CA CYS A 189 -14.54 0.17 7.21
C CYS A 189 -14.65 0.43 5.71
N MET A 190 -15.42 1.45 5.35
CA MET A 190 -15.29 2.07 4.03
C MET A 190 -13.87 2.60 3.88
N LYS A 191 -13.14 2.16 2.86
CA LYS A 191 -11.80 2.66 2.52
C LYS A 191 -11.80 3.26 1.12
N CYS A 192 -11.70 4.59 1.04
CA CYS A 192 -11.71 5.33 -0.23
C CYS A 192 -11.11 6.73 -0.06
N ASN A 193 -10.73 7.38 -1.17
CA ASN A 193 -10.06 8.67 -1.17
C ASN A 193 -10.45 9.50 -2.39
N GLY A 194 -10.81 10.77 -2.18
CA GLY A 194 -10.63 11.81 -3.20
C GLY A 194 -11.83 12.14 -4.10
N ASP A 195 -12.77 11.23 -4.29
CA ASP A 195 -13.69 11.28 -5.43
C ASP A 195 -15.19 11.27 -5.07
N ALA A 196 -16.04 11.45 -6.10
CA ALA A 196 -17.50 11.38 -5.93
C ALA A 196 -17.96 9.99 -5.47
N SER A 197 -17.28 8.93 -5.90
CA SER A 197 -17.55 7.55 -5.48
C SER A 197 -17.34 7.36 -3.98
N CYS A 198 -16.33 7.99 -3.37
CA CYS A 198 -16.10 7.95 -1.92
C CYS A 198 -17.12 8.79 -1.12
N ARG A 199 -17.71 9.82 -1.74
CA ARG A 199 -18.78 10.61 -1.12
C ARG A 199 -20.11 9.85 -1.05
N TYR A 200 -20.48 9.14 -2.12
CA TYR A 200 -21.77 8.42 -2.24
C TYR A 200 -21.68 6.89 -2.09
N GLY A 201 -20.47 6.36 -1.92
CA GLY A 201 -20.17 4.93 -1.97
C GLY A 201 -20.92 4.14 -0.93
N GLN A 202 -21.30 2.91 -1.30
CA GLN A 202 -22.01 2.00 -0.41
C GLN A 202 -21.02 1.03 0.27
N PRO A 203 -21.39 0.44 1.42
CA PRO A 203 -20.57 -0.56 2.13
C PRO A 203 -20.03 -1.70 1.25
N GLN A 204 -20.79 -2.08 0.23
CA GLN A 204 -20.48 -3.14 -0.73
C GLN A 204 -19.48 -2.74 -1.86
N ASP A 205 -19.19 -1.45 -2.02
CA ASP A 205 -18.25 -0.95 -3.04
C ASP A 205 -16.83 -0.73 -2.46
N PHE A 206 -16.74 -0.33 -1.19
CA PHE A 206 -15.49 0.12 -0.55
C PHE A 206 -15.23 -0.50 0.83
N GLY A 207 -16.05 -1.45 1.29
CA GLY A 207 -15.86 -2.14 2.56
C GLY A 207 -14.61 -3.03 2.53
N LEU A 208 -13.63 -2.73 3.37
CA LEU A 208 -12.40 -3.50 3.55
C LEU A 208 -12.09 -3.68 5.04
N GLN A 209 -11.62 -4.87 5.41
CA GLN A 209 -11.20 -5.20 6.77
C GLN A 209 -10.02 -4.31 7.21
N CYS A 210 -10.03 -3.84 8.46
CA CYS A 210 -8.89 -3.15 9.06
C CYS A 210 -7.71 -4.11 9.28
N LEU A 211 -6.51 -3.56 9.21
CA LEU A 211 -5.24 -4.28 9.23
C LEU A 211 -4.44 -4.05 10.52
N HIS A 212 -4.94 -3.20 11.42
CA HIS A 212 -4.37 -2.98 12.74
C HIS A 212 -4.80 -4.08 13.73
N ASP A 213 -3.88 -4.56 14.56
CA ASP A 213 -4.21 -5.46 15.66
C ASP A 213 -4.76 -4.65 16.85
N THR A 214 -5.92 -5.05 17.37
CA THR A 214 -6.62 -4.31 18.43
C THR A 214 -6.25 -4.83 19.81
N LEU A 215 -5.96 -3.92 20.75
CA LEU A 215 -5.80 -4.28 22.16
C LEU A 215 -7.16 -4.51 22.82
N LEU A 216 -7.26 -5.53 23.68
CA LEU A 216 -8.50 -5.88 24.36
C LEU A 216 -9.04 -4.71 25.20
N GLY A 217 -10.27 -4.31 24.90
CA GLY A 217 -10.92 -3.16 25.52
C GLY A 217 -10.68 -1.82 24.84
N ARG A 218 -9.75 -1.72 23.88
CA ARG A 218 -9.59 -0.52 23.07
C ARG A 218 -10.49 -0.56 21.85
N PRO A 219 -11.34 0.46 21.62
CA PRO A 219 -12.12 0.55 20.40
C PRO A 219 -11.20 0.87 19.22
N GLU A 220 -11.42 0.19 18.11
CA GLU A 220 -10.96 0.65 16.81
C GLU A 220 -11.99 1.62 16.22
N TYR A 221 -11.55 2.56 15.40
CA TYR A 221 -12.43 3.52 14.74
C TYR A 221 -12.35 3.43 13.23
N CYS A 222 -13.51 3.39 12.58
CA CYS A 222 -13.61 3.87 11.21
C CYS A 222 -13.65 5.40 11.22
N TYR A 223 -12.94 6.05 10.31
CA TYR A 223 -12.97 7.49 10.12
C TYR A 223 -13.60 7.89 8.79
N SER A 224 -14.18 9.08 8.78
CA SER A 224 -14.49 9.88 7.59
C SER A 224 -13.91 11.27 7.78
N TYR A 225 -12.98 11.66 6.91
CA TYR A 225 -12.28 12.94 6.93
C TYR A 225 -12.66 13.77 5.70
N VAL A 226 -13.02 15.04 5.91
CA VAL A 226 -13.39 16.00 4.85
C VAL A 226 -12.23 16.97 4.63
N THR A 227 -11.69 16.99 3.41
CA THR A 227 -10.62 17.92 3.03
C THR A 227 -11.18 19.31 2.68
N GLY A 228 -10.31 20.33 2.64
CA GLY A 228 -10.71 21.70 2.27
C GLY A 228 -11.27 21.88 0.84
N GLY A 229 -11.30 20.82 0.01
CA GLY A 229 -12.00 20.78 -1.27
C GLY A 229 -13.38 20.10 -1.22
N ASN A 230 -13.93 19.86 -0.01
CA ASN A 230 -15.11 19.02 0.24
C ASN A 230 -14.95 17.56 -0.26
N SER A 231 -13.72 17.08 -0.46
CA SER A 231 -13.48 15.67 -0.76
C SER A 231 -13.58 14.86 0.54
N VAL A 232 -14.19 13.68 0.47
CA VAL A 232 -14.25 12.74 1.59
C VAL A 232 -13.16 11.67 1.41
N THR A 233 -12.45 11.36 2.48
CA THR A 233 -11.54 10.23 2.61
C THR A 233 -12.02 9.37 3.77
N ARG A 234 -12.09 8.06 3.58
CA ARG A 234 -12.61 7.11 4.58
C ARG A 234 -11.59 6.00 4.80
N GLY A 235 -11.47 5.50 6.03
CA GLY A 235 -10.58 4.39 6.35
C GLY A 235 -10.72 3.86 7.79
N CYS A 236 -9.81 2.98 8.20
CA CYS A 236 -9.62 2.60 9.60
C CYS A 236 -8.57 3.54 10.20
N LEU A 237 -8.85 4.10 11.39
CA LEU A 237 -8.03 5.19 11.95
C LEU A 237 -6.58 4.77 12.20
N TYR A 238 -6.39 3.58 12.78
CA TYR A 238 -5.08 3.06 13.18
C TYR A 238 -4.39 2.17 12.13
N ASP A 239 -4.96 2.05 10.93
CA ASP A 239 -4.29 1.32 9.83
C ASP A 239 -2.94 1.97 9.48
N PRO A 240 -1.89 1.18 9.20
CA PRO A 240 -0.53 1.69 8.94
C PRO A 240 -0.38 2.50 7.64
N PHE A 241 -1.46 2.68 6.88
CA PHE A 241 -1.52 3.46 5.64
C PHE A 241 -2.38 4.73 5.77
N THR A 242 -2.94 5.02 6.95
CA THR A 242 -3.65 6.26 7.22
C THR A 242 -2.65 7.41 7.30
N ASP A 243 -2.95 8.54 6.64
CA ASP A 243 -2.11 9.74 6.67
C ASP A 243 -1.98 10.25 8.11
N GLU A 244 -0.75 10.54 8.55
CA GLU A 244 -0.45 11.01 9.90
C GLU A 244 -1.26 12.26 10.28
N ASN A 245 -1.56 13.15 9.32
CA ASN A 245 -2.40 14.34 9.57
C ASN A 245 -3.86 13.98 9.81
N TYR A 246 -4.38 12.93 9.15
CA TYR A 246 -5.76 12.49 9.37
C TYR A 246 -5.87 11.80 10.73
N LEU A 247 -4.88 10.96 11.09
CA LEU A 247 -4.78 10.37 12.43
C LEU A 247 -4.81 11.46 13.52
N GLU A 248 -3.86 12.41 13.49
CA GLU A 248 -3.76 13.48 14.50
C GLU A 248 -5.04 14.34 14.58
N GLN A 249 -5.61 14.73 13.44
CA GLN A 249 -6.82 15.57 13.43
C GLN A 249 -8.07 14.81 13.90
N CYS A 250 -8.19 13.53 13.58
CA CYS A 250 -9.29 12.71 14.05
C CYS A 250 -9.19 12.42 15.56
N GLU A 251 -8.00 12.10 16.07
CA GLU A 251 -7.76 11.90 17.51
C GLU A 251 -7.98 13.17 18.34
N THR A 252 -7.64 14.34 17.79
CA THR A 252 -7.89 15.65 18.44
C THR A 252 -9.32 16.16 18.29
N GLY A 253 -10.20 15.41 17.60
CA GLY A 253 -11.63 15.74 17.46
C GLY A 253 -11.90 16.93 16.51
N ALA A 254 -11.11 17.07 15.44
CA ALA A 254 -11.30 18.12 14.45
C ALA A 254 -12.69 18.04 13.79
N VAL A 255 -13.32 19.19 13.56
CA VAL A 255 -14.72 19.30 13.06
C VAL A 255 -14.96 18.70 11.67
N ASN A 256 -13.88 18.45 10.92
CA ASN A 256 -13.90 17.82 9.61
C ASN A 256 -13.57 16.30 9.65
N CYS A 257 -13.40 15.71 10.84
CA CYS A 257 -13.34 14.26 11.01
C CYS A 257 -14.52 13.72 11.83
N THR A 258 -15.10 12.61 11.40
CA THR A 258 -16.08 11.82 12.16
C THR A 258 -15.51 10.43 12.42
N LEU A 259 -15.61 9.95 13.66
CA LEU A 259 -15.21 8.61 14.09
C LEU A 259 -16.41 7.78 14.53
N CYS A 260 -16.36 6.46 14.31
CA CYS A 260 -17.36 5.51 14.77
C CYS A 260 -16.76 4.09 14.91
N THR A 261 -17.41 3.21 15.66
CA THR A 261 -16.80 1.98 16.23
C THR A 261 -17.57 0.68 15.89
N PHE A 262 -18.20 0.60 14.72
CA PHE A 262 -18.93 -0.59 14.28
C PHE A 262 -18.73 -0.85 12.79
N ASN A 263 -18.94 -2.08 12.33
CA ASN A 263 -18.59 -2.46 10.95
C ASN A 263 -19.27 -1.54 9.93
N LEU A 264 -18.44 -1.00 9.06
CA LEU A 264 -18.75 -0.12 7.93
C LEU A 264 -19.39 1.21 8.35
N CYS A 265 -19.47 1.52 9.66
CA CYS A 265 -20.20 2.67 10.24
C CYS A 265 -19.86 4.02 9.60
N ASN A 266 -18.64 4.16 9.08
CA ASN A 266 -18.23 5.36 8.37
C ASN A 266 -18.94 5.51 7.02
N TYR A 267 -19.87 4.62 6.63
CA TYR A 267 -20.85 4.86 5.57
C TYR A 267 -21.87 5.96 5.96
N GLU A 268 -22.30 6.01 7.23
CA GLU A 268 -23.31 6.97 7.73
C GLU A 268 -22.75 8.36 8.08
N SER A 269 -21.44 8.54 8.04
CA SER A 269 -20.81 9.81 8.44
C SER A 269 -21.22 10.97 7.54
N TYR A 270 -21.52 12.08 8.21
CA TYR A 270 -22.29 13.22 7.73
C TYR A 270 -21.75 13.86 6.44
N ALA A 271 -22.59 13.93 5.42
CA ALA A 271 -22.46 14.94 4.38
C ALA A 271 -22.93 16.28 4.93
N TYR A 272 -22.07 17.30 4.88
CA TYR A 272 -22.53 18.69 4.97
C TYR A 272 -23.14 19.05 3.62
N HIS A 273 -24.46 19.20 3.59
CA HIS A 273 -25.15 19.79 2.45
C HIS A 273 -25.19 21.30 2.59
N THR A 274 -24.97 21.99 1.48
CA THR A 274 -25.36 23.39 1.33
C THR A 274 -26.75 23.45 0.69
N CYS A 275 -27.63 24.33 1.17
CA CYS A 275 -28.97 24.51 0.60
C CYS A 275 -29.33 26.00 0.53
N PHE A 276 -30.18 26.36 -0.43
CA PHE A 276 -30.78 27.69 -0.43
C PHE A 276 -31.86 27.77 0.66
N SER A 277 -31.79 28.80 1.49
CA SER A 277 -32.70 29.01 2.62
C SER A 277 -33.39 30.35 2.49
N CYS A 278 -34.72 30.36 2.36
CA CYS A 278 -35.52 31.58 2.23
C CYS A 278 -36.99 31.36 2.59
N ASP A 279 -37.67 32.45 2.98
CA ASP A 279 -39.09 32.51 3.28
C ASP A 279 -39.75 33.61 2.45
N GLY A 280 -40.67 33.24 1.56
CA GLY A 280 -41.43 34.12 0.69
C GLY A 280 -42.29 35.19 1.38
N HIS A 281 -42.54 35.06 2.69
CA HIS A 281 -43.16 36.13 3.48
C HIS A 281 -42.21 37.32 3.72
N THR A 282 -40.90 37.05 3.71
CA THR A 282 -39.84 38.05 3.96
C THR A 282 -39.06 38.41 2.71
N ASP A 283 -38.98 37.48 1.75
CA ASP A 283 -38.23 37.61 0.51
C ASP A 283 -39.13 37.29 -0.71
N PRO A 284 -39.62 38.32 -1.43
CA PRO A 284 -40.45 38.15 -2.61
C PRO A 284 -39.84 37.28 -3.71
N ASN A 285 -38.51 37.16 -3.74
CA ASN A 285 -37.78 36.44 -4.79
C ASN A 285 -37.50 34.98 -4.41
N CYS A 286 -37.85 34.52 -3.20
CA CYS A 286 -37.61 33.13 -2.74
C CYS A 286 -38.19 32.05 -3.70
N GLY A 287 -39.27 32.36 -4.41
CA GLY A 287 -39.85 31.48 -5.43
C GLY A 287 -38.94 31.27 -6.65
N THR A 288 -38.31 32.33 -7.16
CA THR A 288 -37.51 32.31 -8.40
C THR A 288 -35.99 32.29 -8.16
N LEU A 289 -35.56 32.61 -6.94
CA LEU A 289 -34.18 32.91 -6.57
C LEU A 289 -33.57 33.99 -7.48
N ASP A 290 -34.32 35.06 -7.77
CA ASP A 290 -33.85 36.19 -8.58
C ASP A 290 -32.98 37.14 -7.74
N GLY A 291 -31.67 37.02 -7.88
CA GLY A 291 -30.69 37.80 -7.13
C GLY A 291 -29.44 36.99 -6.83
N TRP A 292 -28.55 37.52 -5.99
CA TRP A 292 -27.44 36.75 -5.45
C TRP A 292 -27.89 36.10 -4.14
N TYR A 293 -28.01 34.77 -4.15
CA TYR A 293 -28.30 33.95 -2.99
C TYR A 293 -27.06 33.14 -2.65
N GLU A 294 -26.59 33.25 -1.41
CA GLU A 294 -25.52 32.40 -0.90
C GLU A 294 -26.14 31.17 -0.22
N PRO A 295 -25.76 29.95 -0.63
CA PRO A 295 -26.15 28.74 0.08
C PRO A 295 -25.75 28.77 1.55
N GLN A 296 -26.61 28.22 2.40
CA GLN A 296 -26.32 28.02 3.82
C GLN A 296 -25.90 26.58 4.07
N GLU A 297 -24.89 26.37 4.92
CA GLU A 297 -24.54 25.06 5.43
C GLU A 297 -25.68 24.53 6.31
N CYS A 298 -26.13 23.31 6.00
CA CYS A 298 -27.20 22.67 6.74
C CYS A 298 -26.70 22.04 8.05
N PRO A 299 -27.54 21.99 9.10
CA PRO A 299 -27.30 21.13 10.25
C PRO A 299 -27.06 19.68 9.79
N SER A 300 -26.04 19.04 10.36
CA SER A 300 -25.71 17.64 10.10
C SER A 300 -26.82 16.69 10.59
N GLY A 301 -27.04 15.61 9.87
CA GLY A 301 -28.05 14.58 10.18
C GLY A 301 -27.77 13.27 9.43
N THR A 302 -28.59 12.24 9.65
CA THR A 302 -28.44 10.96 8.91
C THR A 302 -28.71 11.14 7.42
N ILE A 303 -28.33 10.17 6.57
CA ILE A 303 -28.55 10.24 5.11
C ILE A 303 -30.03 10.49 4.74
N ASP A 304 -30.96 9.95 5.53
CA ASP A 304 -32.41 10.14 5.37
C ASP A 304 -32.91 11.52 5.85
N GLN A 305 -32.08 12.28 6.57
CA GLN A 305 -32.38 13.61 7.12
C GLN A 305 -31.62 14.73 6.41
N VAL A 306 -30.46 14.48 5.80
CA VAL A 306 -29.73 15.48 5.01
C VAL A 306 -30.23 15.58 3.57
N GLY A 307 -30.03 16.75 2.98
CA GLY A 307 -30.68 17.18 1.74
C GLY A 307 -31.40 18.52 1.93
N CYS A 308 -32.12 18.94 0.91
CA CYS A 308 -32.84 20.21 0.90
C CYS A 308 -34.34 20.01 0.64
N PHE A 309 -35.15 21.02 0.97
CA PHE A 309 -36.57 21.05 0.61
C PHE A 309 -36.95 22.33 -0.15
N THR A 310 -38.01 22.23 -0.96
CA THR A 310 -38.84 23.38 -1.38
C THR A 310 -40.28 23.12 -0.94
N ALA A 311 -40.98 24.15 -0.46
CA ALA A 311 -42.35 24.04 0.01
C ALA A 311 -43.17 25.25 -0.45
N THR A 312 -44.49 25.08 -0.56
CA THR A 312 -45.45 26.17 -0.72
C THR A 312 -46.51 26.05 0.37
N THR A 313 -46.50 26.99 1.31
CA THR A 313 -47.43 27.04 2.45
C THR A 313 -48.35 28.25 2.26
N ASP A 314 -49.67 28.04 2.24
CA ASP A 314 -50.67 29.09 1.97
C ASP A 314 -50.41 29.95 0.71
N GLY A 315 -49.73 29.38 -0.29
CA GLY A 315 -49.36 30.05 -1.54
C GLY A 315 -48.02 30.80 -1.51
N VAL A 316 -47.27 30.70 -0.41
CA VAL A 316 -45.96 31.35 -0.21
C VAL A 316 -44.83 30.32 -0.35
N PRO A 317 -43.81 30.58 -1.20
CA PRO A 317 -42.69 29.66 -1.38
C PRO A 317 -41.71 29.73 -0.20
N MET A 318 -41.20 28.58 0.23
CA MET A 318 -40.18 28.42 1.24
C MET A 318 -39.12 27.42 0.77
N ARG A 319 -37.87 27.62 1.18
CA ARG A 319 -36.75 26.73 0.89
C ARG A 319 -35.87 26.59 2.14
N GLY A 320 -35.31 25.42 2.38
CA GLY A 320 -34.40 25.19 3.51
C GLY A 320 -33.81 23.79 3.55
N CYS A 321 -33.20 23.43 4.68
CA CYS A 321 -32.55 22.13 4.88
C CYS A 321 -33.56 21.07 5.32
N LYS A 322 -33.48 19.87 4.75
CA LYS A 322 -34.29 18.71 5.15
C LYS A 322 -34.05 18.33 6.62
N SER A 323 -32.84 18.56 7.13
CA SER A 323 -32.45 18.31 8.53
C SER A 323 -33.07 19.30 9.53
N GLN A 324 -33.78 20.33 9.06
CA GLN A 324 -34.56 21.24 9.89
C GLN A 324 -36.05 20.85 9.98
N LEU A 325 -36.49 19.86 9.18
CA LEU A 325 -37.85 19.33 9.20
C LEU A 325 -37.99 18.21 10.23
N ASN A 326 -39.16 18.11 10.85
CA ASN A 326 -39.50 16.98 11.72
C ASN A 326 -40.02 15.77 10.91
N THR A 327 -40.15 14.61 11.56
CA THR A 327 -40.54 13.35 10.90
C THR A 327 -41.88 13.40 10.16
N ASP A 328 -42.86 14.14 10.69
CA ASP A 328 -44.17 14.29 10.05
C ASP A 328 -44.11 15.23 8.82
N GLU A 329 -43.28 16.28 8.90
CA GLU A 329 -43.00 17.19 7.77
C GLU A 329 -42.23 16.50 6.64
N ILE A 330 -41.20 15.70 6.97
CA ILE A 330 -40.49 14.85 6.00
C ILE A 330 -41.47 13.88 5.33
N THR A 331 -42.33 13.22 6.11
CA THR A 331 -43.36 12.31 5.59
C THR A 331 -44.36 13.03 4.67
N PHE A 332 -44.77 14.25 5.01
CA PHE A 332 -45.62 15.09 4.17
C PHE A 332 -44.93 15.44 2.84
N CYS A 333 -43.72 16.00 2.89
CA CYS A 333 -42.91 16.40 1.74
C CYS A 333 -42.47 15.22 0.84
N SER A 334 -42.49 13.99 1.36
CA SER A 334 -42.25 12.77 0.58
C SER A 334 -43.49 12.28 -0.18
N SER A 335 -44.67 12.88 0.04
CA SER A 335 -45.92 12.45 -0.59
C SER A 335 -46.18 13.17 -1.92
N SER A 336 -46.57 12.40 -2.94
CA SER A 336 -46.79 12.87 -4.33
C SER A 336 -48.02 13.78 -4.54
N GLN A 337 -48.69 14.18 -3.46
CA GLN A 337 -49.81 15.14 -3.47
C GLN A 337 -49.58 16.33 -2.53
N SER A 338 -48.38 16.47 -1.94
CA SER A 338 -48.03 17.61 -1.11
C SER A 338 -47.66 18.85 -1.93
N SER A 339 -47.69 20.01 -1.30
CA SER A 339 -47.14 21.26 -1.84
C SER A 339 -45.65 21.42 -1.53
N CYS A 340 -44.96 20.32 -1.22
CA CYS A 340 -43.56 20.28 -0.80
C CYS A 340 -42.80 19.21 -1.60
N SER A 341 -41.48 19.35 -1.69
CA SER A 341 -40.60 18.36 -2.30
C SER A 341 -39.25 18.34 -1.59
N LEU A 342 -38.69 17.13 -1.48
CA LEU A 342 -37.36 16.86 -0.92
C LEU A 342 -36.40 16.47 -2.04
N CYS A 343 -35.11 16.69 -1.82
CA CYS A 343 -34.03 16.24 -2.69
C CYS A 343 -32.73 16.11 -1.87
N ASP A 344 -31.80 15.25 -2.32
CA ASP A 344 -30.72 14.76 -1.45
C ASP A 344 -29.31 15.20 -1.90
N GLY A 345 -29.19 16.30 -2.66
CA GLY A 345 -27.92 16.83 -3.18
C GLY A 345 -27.64 18.28 -2.76
N ASP A 346 -26.37 18.69 -2.82
CA ASP A 346 -25.97 20.10 -2.59
C ASP A 346 -26.81 21.04 -3.46
N ASN A 347 -27.47 22.00 -2.83
CA ASN A 347 -28.26 23.06 -3.45
C ASN A 347 -29.39 22.55 -4.36
N CYS A 348 -29.82 21.30 -4.16
CA CYS A 348 -30.85 20.66 -4.98
C CYS A 348 -32.20 21.39 -4.91
N ASN A 349 -32.46 22.11 -3.81
CA ASN A 349 -33.60 23.02 -3.68
C ASN A 349 -33.35 24.40 -4.31
N GLY A 350 -32.43 24.51 -5.26
CA GLY A 350 -32.17 25.72 -6.02
C GLY A 350 -33.14 25.90 -7.18
N ARG A 351 -32.62 26.48 -8.26
CA ARG A 351 -33.27 26.43 -9.57
C ARG A 351 -33.26 24.97 -10.07
N PRO A 352 -34.23 24.53 -10.90
CA PRO A 352 -34.20 23.19 -11.49
C PRO A 352 -32.85 22.92 -12.20
N PRO A 353 -32.42 21.65 -12.32
CA PRO A 353 -31.13 21.31 -12.92
C PRO A 353 -30.98 22.04 -14.26
N LYS A 354 -29.96 22.90 -14.34
CA LYS A 354 -29.82 23.77 -15.49
C LYS A 354 -29.48 22.90 -16.69
N THR A 355 -30.16 23.12 -17.80
CA THR A 355 -29.62 22.66 -19.08
C THR A 355 -28.45 23.57 -19.43
N CYS A 356 -27.34 23.00 -19.88
CA CYS A 356 -26.26 23.75 -20.51
C CYS A 356 -25.94 23.11 -21.86
N ILE A 357 -25.42 23.91 -22.79
CA ILE A 357 -24.83 23.38 -24.01
C ILE A 357 -23.52 22.71 -23.60
N THR A 358 -23.41 21.39 -23.85
CA THR A 358 -22.26 20.56 -23.48
C THR A 358 -21.61 19.95 -24.73
N CYS A 359 -20.45 20.46 -25.14
CA CYS A 359 -19.72 19.99 -26.33
C CYS A 359 -18.25 20.43 -26.29
N ASP A 360 -17.40 19.75 -27.06
CA ASP A 360 -16.04 20.19 -27.38
C ASP A 360 -15.89 20.32 -28.90
N SER A 361 -15.35 21.45 -29.35
CA SER A 361 -15.01 21.67 -30.76
C SER A 361 -13.85 20.81 -31.28
N SER A 362 -13.12 20.08 -30.42
CA SER A 362 -12.21 19.02 -30.86
C SER A 362 -12.94 17.85 -31.51
N ASP A 363 -14.18 17.60 -31.07
CA ASP A 363 -14.98 16.44 -31.46
C ASP A 363 -16.04 16.85 -32.50
N ASP A 364 -16.69 18.01 -32.30
CA ASP A 364 -17.63 18.60 -33.23
C ASP A 364 -17.42 20.12 -33.36
N VAL A 365 -16.83 20.53 -34.48
CA VAL A 365 -16.53 21.92 -34.84
C VAL A 365 -17.71 22.88 -34.66
N ASN A 366 -18.95 22.40 -34.82
CA ASN A 366 -20.16 23.21 -34.65
C ASN A 366 -20.27 23.81 -33.23
N CYS A 367 -19.69 23.17 -32.21
CA CYS A 367 -19.61 23.71 -30.85
C CYS A 367 -18.92 25.10 -30.79
N ALA A 368 -17.99 25.34 -31.72
CA ALA A 368 -17.25 26.59 -31.89
C ALA A 368 -17.85 27.50 -32.98
N THR A 369 -18.29 26.93 -34.11
CA THR A 369 -18.54 27.69 -35.35
C THR A 369 -19.98 28.08 -35.63
N VAL A 370 -20.95 27.51 -34.91
CA VAL A 370 -22.38 27.76 -35.15
C VAL A 370 -22.75 29.22 -34.86
N ALA A 371 -23.30 29.90 -35.88
CA ALA A 371 -23.77 31.28 -35.79
C ALA A 371 -25.25 31.42 -35.40
N ASP A 372 -26.04 30.35 -35.45
CA ASP A 372 -27.42 30.31 -34.96
C ASP A 372 -27.47 29.60 -33.59
N PRO A 373 -27.67 30.32 -32.47
CA PRO A 373 -27.78 29.73 -31.13
C PRO A 373 -28.76 28.57 -31.03
N THR A 374 -29.82 28.56 -31.85
CA THR A 374 -30.84 27.50 -31.89
C THR A 374 -30.24 26.14 -32.26
N ALA A 375 -29.23 26.11 -33.13
CA ALA A 375 -28.56 24.88 -33.55
C ALA A 375 -27.59 24.32 -32.49
N LEU A 376 -27.17 25.13 -31.50
CA LEU A 376 -26.41 24.63 -30.34
C LEU A 376 -27.30 23.89 -29.33
N LEU A 377 -28.62 24.09 -29.36
CA LEU A 377 -29.56 23.44 -28.43
C LEU A 377 -29.59 21.91 -28.59
N GLN A 378 -29.08 21.34 -29.70
CA GLN A 378 -28.93 19.89 -29.84
C GLN A 378 -27.91 19.29 -28.87
N TYR A 379 -26.97 20.11 -28.36
CA TYR A 379 -26.00 19.72 -27.33
C TYR A 379 -26.47 20.10 -25.91
N SER A 380 -27.75 20.48 -25.74
CA SER A 380 -28.35 20.79 -24.44
C SER A 380 -28.41 19.52 -23.57
N GLN A 381 -27.65 19.48 -22.48
CA GLN A 381 -27.72 18.43 -21.47
C GLN A 381 -28.08 19.00 -20.09
N GLU A 382 -28.81 18.23 -19.30
CA GLU A 382 -29.08 18.55 -17.89
C GLU A 382 -27.80 18.38 -17.07
N CYS A 383 -27.45 19.41 -16.29
CA CYS A 383 -26.30 19.34 -15.39
C CYS A 383 -26.59 18.45 -14.18
N SER A 384 -25.59 17.68 -13.74
CA SER A 384 -25.65 16.81 -12.55
C SER A 384 -25.87 17.55 -11.22
N SER A 385 -25.90 18.89 -11.23
CA SER A 385 -26.24 19.73 -10.07
C SER A 385 -27.08 20.94 -10.50
N SER A 386 -28.07 21.28 -9.68
CA SER A 386 -28.84 22.53 -9.72
C SER A 386 -27.99 23.78 -9.43
N SER A 387 -26.90 23.65 -8.68
CA SER A 387 -25.93 24.75 -8.47
C SER A 387 -25.03 24.99 -9.67
N ALA A 388 -25.02 24.10 -10.67
CA ALA A 388 -24.17 24.28 -11.84
C ALA A 388 -24.47 25.61 -12.57
N ILE A 389 -23.43 26.27 -13.06
CA ILE A 389 -23.53 27.38 -14.01
C ILE A 389 -22.99 26.91 -15.35
N CYS A 390 -23.48 27.48 -16.44
CA CYS A 390 -22.99 27.09 -17.76
C CYS A 390 -21.67 27.81 -18.04
N ILE A 391 -20.67 27.06 -18.48
CA ILE A 391 -19.34 27.57 -18.81
C ILE A 391 -19.09 27.38 -20.31
N SER A 392 -18.48 28.39 -20.92
CA SER A 392 -17.74 28.26 -22.17
C SER A 392 -16.31 28.69 -21.90
N ARG A 393 -15.31 27.93 -22.35
CA ARG A 393 -13.90 28.29 -22.24
C ARG A 393 -13.13 27.95 -23.51
N ILE A 394 -12.02 28.65 -23.73
CA ILE A 394 -11.01 28.20 -24.68
C ILE A 394 -9.96 27.34 -23.96
N SER A 395 -9.69 26.15 -24.49
CA SER A 395 -8.70 25.19 -24.03
C SER A 395 -7.90 24.70 -25.23
N ASN A 396 -6.59 24.98 -25.29
CA ASN A 396 -5.72 24.66 -26.43
C ASN A 396 -6.29 25.15 -27.80
N GLY A 397 -6.96 26.31 -27.80
CA GLY A 397 -7.64 26.89 -28.96
C GLY A 397 -9.06 26.34 -29.22
N TYR A 398 -9.41 25.16 -28.70
CA TYR A 398 -10.75 24.59 -28.81
C TYR A 398 -11.73 25.23 -27.83
N THR A 399 -12.98 25.38 -28.26
CA THR A 399 -14.11 25.81 -27.42
C THR A 399 -14.72 24.62 -26.72
N GLN A 400 -14.64 24.65 -25.40
CA GLN A 400 -15.30 23.71 -24.51
C GLN A 400 -16.51 24.39 -23.88
N ARG A 401 -17.70 23.81 -24.07
CA ARG A 401 -18.93 24.20 -23.40
C ARG A 401 -19.33 23.08 -22.47
N ALA A 402 -19.56 23.36 -21.19
CA ALA A 402 -20.08 22.38 -20.25
C ALA A 402 -20.67 23.02 -18.98
N CYS A 403 -21.30 22.18 -18.15
CA CYS A 403 -21.65 22.51 -16.78
C CYS A 403 -20.40 22.78 -15.92
N SER A 404 -20.49 23.74 -15.00
CA SER A 404 -19.45 23.94 -13.99
C SER A 404 -19.26 22.69 -13.12
N GLY A 405 -18.01 22.31 -12.88
CA GLY A 405 -17.65 21.05 -12.22
C GLY A 405 -17.06 20.05 -13.22
N SER A 406 -17.57 20.00 -14.46
CA SER A 406 -16.93 19.29 -15.58
C SER A 406 -15.75 20.08 -16.14
N ILE A 407 -15.90 21.40 -16.21
CA ILE A 407 -14.83 22.35 -16.58
C ILE A 407 -14.81 23.55 -15.62
N SER A 408 -13.73 24.33 -15.68
CA SER A 408 -13.55 25.57 -14.91
C SER A 408 -12.85 26.65 -15.75
N CYS A 409 -13.06 27.92 -15.40
CA CYS A 409 -12.30 29.04 -15.94
C CYS A 409 -10.95 29.16 -15.22
N GLN A 410 -9.85 29.01 -15.95
CA GLN A 410 -8.50 29.27 -15.45
C GLN A 410 -8.01 30.65 -15.88
N SER A 411 -7.12 31.27 -15.10
CA SER A 411 -6.56 32.57 -15.44
C SER A 411 -5.63 32.47 -16.67
N GLY A 412 -5.97 33.17 -17.75
CA GLY A 412 -5.10 33.32 -18.93
C GLY A 412 -5.80 33.12 -20.27
N ASN A 413 -6.89 32.33 -20.32
CA ASN A 413 -7.66 32.08 -21.54
C ASN A 413 -9.03 32.79 -21.50
N PRO A 414 -9.63 33.13 -22.66
CA PRO A 414 -11.01 33.59 -22.70
C PRO A 414 -11.97 32.55 -22.12
N CYS A 415 -12.81 32.99 -21.19
CA CYS A 415 -13.80 32.16 -20.53
C CYS A 415 -15.05 32.99 -20.18
N MET A 416 -16.21 32.39 -20.34
CA MET A 416 -17.51 32.97 -19.99
C MET A 416 -18.24 32.01 -19.06
N GLN A 417 -18.85 32.57 -18.02
CA GLN A 417 -19.76 31.87 -17.12
C GLN A 417 -21.10 32.61 -17.14
N CYS A 418 -22.20 31.86 -17.07
CA CYS A 418 -23.54 32.45 -17.04
C CYS A 418 -24.51 31.58 -16.22
N ASP A 419 -25.56 32.22 -15.70
CA ASP A 419 -26.63 31.58 -14.93
C ASP A 419 -27.95 31.64 -15.71
N GLY A 420 -28.34 30.52 -16.31
CA GLY A 420 -29.59 30.35 -17.03
C GLY A 420 -29.58 29.08 -17.90
N PRO A 421 -30.75 28.58 -18.33
CA PRO A 421 -30.83 27.41 -19.20
C PRO A 421 -30.21 27.70 -20.56
N ASN A 422 -29.20 26.91 -20.94
CA ASN A 422 -28.44 27.02 -22.19
C ASN A 422 -27.86 28.43 -22.46
N CYS A 423 -27.61 29.22 -21.41
CA CYS A 423 -27.10 30.59 -21.54
C CYS A 423 -25.68 30.68 -22.13
N ASN A 424 -24.98 29.54 -22.23
CA ASN A 424 -23.67 29.43 -22.84
C ASN A 424 -23.79 29.15 -24.35
N ASP A 425 -24.68 29.88 -25.02
CA ASP A 425 -24.99 29.81 -26.45
C ASP A 425 -24.21 30.84 -27.29
N GLN A 426 -23.70 31.90 -26.66
CA GLN A 426 -22.92 32.94 -27.32
C GLN A 426 -21.58 32.40 -27.86
N VAL A 427 -21.06 33.02 -28.92
CA VAL A 427 -19.73 32.69 -29.45
C VAL A 427 -18.64 33.18 -28.49
N LEU A 428 -17.65 32.32 -28.25
CA LEU A 428 -16.51 32.63 -27.38
C LEU A 428 -15.19 32.62 -28.17
N PRO A 429 -14.30 33.60 -27.94
CA PRO A 429 -14.64 34.91 -27.38
C PRO A 429 -15.53 35.72 -28.33
N THR A 430 -16.06 36.85 -27.86
CA THR A 430 -17.00 37.67 -28.65
C THR A 430 -16.38 38.30 -29.90
N ASP A 431 -15.06 38.41 -29.93
CA ASP A 431 -14.22 38.90 -31.04
C ASP A 431 -13.60 37.76 -31.87
N ARG A 432 -14.12 36.53 -31.74
CA ARG A 432 -13.68 35.38 -32.54
C ARG A 432 -13.75 35.68 -34.03
N LEU A 433 -12.61 35.54 -34.70
CA LEU A 433 -12.45 35.84 -36.12
C LEU A 433 -13.44 35.04 -37.00
N LYS A 434 -13.96 35.72 -38.02
CA LYS A 434 -14.68 35.13 -39.14
C LYS A 434 -13.89 35.28 -40.43
N CYS A 435 -13.88 34.26 -41.25
CA CYS A 435 -13.27 34.28 -42.58
C CYS A 435 -14.21 33.67 -43.60
N HIS A 436 -14.04 34.01 -44.87
CA HIS A 436 -14.69 33.23 -45.92
C HIS A 436 -14.05 31.83 -45.93
N LYS A 437 -14.84 30.78 -45.75
CA LYS A 437 -14.41 29.37 -45.66
C LYS A 437 -14.97 28.58 -46.84
N CYS A 438 -14.14 28.31 -47.86
CA CYS A 438 -14.56 27.57 -49.05
C CYS A 438 -13.43 26.87 -49.80
N SER A 439 -13.82 26.02 -50.74
CA SER A 439 -12.94 25.21 -51.59
C SER A 439 -13.60 25.00 -52.96
N GLY A 440 -12.82 25.02 -54.04
CA GLY A 440 -13.34 24.71 -55.39
C GLY A 440 -13.80 25.93 -56.20
N ALA A 441 -14.52 25.66 -57.29
CA ALA A 441 -14.96 26.68 -58.25
C ALA A 441 -15.83 27.79 -57.63
N GLY A 442 -16.64 27.47 -56.61
CA GLY A 442 -17.45 28.44 -55.86
C GLY A 442 -16.66 29.37 -54.93
N CYS A 443 -15.33 29.20 -54.86
CA CYS A 443 -14.44 29.99 -54.01
C CYS A 443 -13.59 31.01 -54.81
N ALA A 444 -13.72 31.00 -56.15
CA ALA A 444 -12.96 31.86 -57.05
C ALA A 444 -13.37 33.34 -56.93
N ASP A 445 -14.67 33.62 -57.05
CA ASP A 445 -15.27 34.95 -56.96
C ASP A 445 -16.18 35.02 -55.72
N ILE A 446 -15.75 35.73 -54.68
CA ILE A 446 -16.60 36.04 -53.52
C ILE A 446 -17.10 37.48 -53.65
N SER A 447 -18.42 37.64 -53.78
CA SER A 447 -19.10 38.93 -53.93
C SER A 447 -20.09 39.28 -52.81
N ASP A 448 -20.37 38.33 -51.90
CA ASP A 448 -21.41 38.41 -50.87
C ASP A 448 -20.91 37.79 -49.55
N GLU A 449 -21.67 37.92 -48.45
CA GLU A 449 -21.39 37.25 -47.16
C GLU A 449 -21.53 35.71 -47.19
N ALA A 450 -21.69 35.12 -48.38
CA ALA A 450 -21.68 33.68 -48.56
C ALA A 450 -20.36 33.07 -48.05
N ASN A 451 -20.49 31.98 -47.29
CA ASN A 451 -19.39 31.25 -46.66
C ASN A 451 -18.60 32.05 -45.59
N LEU A 452 -19.11 33.18 -45.09
CA LEU A 452 -18.48 33.89 -43.96
C LEU A 452 -18.77 33.16 -42.65
N GLU A 453 -17.79 32.43 -42.14
CA GLU A 453 -17.92 31.51 -41.01
C GLU A 453 -16.87 31.78 -39.93
N TYR A 454 -17.18 31.42 -38.68
CA TYR A 454 -16.23 31.48 -37.57
C TYR A 454 -15.10 30.45 -37.74
N CYS A 455 -13.90 30.82 -37.26
CA CYS A 455 -12.77 29.90 -37.16
C CYS A 455 -13.06 28.76 -36.15
N GLU A 456 -12.68 27.54 -36.47
CA GLU A 456 -12.83 26.33 -35.65
C GLU A 456 -11.95 26.38 -34.40
N LEU A 457 -10.73 26.89 -34.56
CA LEU A 457 -9.84 27.19 -33.45
C LEU A 457 -9.88 28.69 -33.13
N TYR A 458 -9.60 29.01 -31.87
CA TYR A 458 -9.30 30.36 -31.43
C TYR A 458 -7.79 30.53 -31.26
N ASP A 459 -7.21 31.41 -32.08
CA ASP A 459 -5.92 32.05 -31.83
C ASP A 459 -6.16 33.57 -31.82
N ALA A 460 -5.65 34.26 -30.80
CA ALA A 460 -5.76 35.71 -30.68
C ALA A 460 -5.04 36.48 -31.80
N ASN A 461 -4.14 35.80 -32.53
CA ASN A 461 -3.42 36.33 -33.69
C ASN A 461 -3.81 35.63 -35.00
N ASP A 462 -4.96 34.93 -35.06
CA ASP A 462 -5.38 34.24 -36.28
C ASP A 462 -5.57 35.21 -37.45
N GLN A 463 -5.47 34.67 -38.66
CA GLN A 463 -5.56 35.41 -39.91
C GLN A 463 -6.44 34.65 -40.89
N CYS A 464 -7.27 35.37 -41.63
CA CYS A 464 -7.91 34.78 -42.80
C CYS A 464 -6.87 34.59 -43.90
N PHE A 465 -6.98 33.52 -44.69
CA PHE A 465 -6.14 33.31 -45.85
C PHE A 465 -6.94 33.04 -47.13
N THR A 466 -6.32 33.36 -48.26
CA THR A 466 -6.67 32.85 -49.59
C THR A 466 -5.45 32.19 -50.20
N VAL A 467 -5.60 30.99 -50.76
CA VAL A 467 -4.56 30.27 -51.50
C VAL A 467 -5.16 29.67 -52.77
N VAL A 468 -4.38 29.61 -53.85
CA VAL A 468 -4.80 28.98 -55.10
C VAL A 468 -3.77 27.92 -55.47
N THR A 469 -4.20 26.67 -55.55
CA THR A 469 -3.34 25.53 -55.90
C THR A 469 -2.87 25.60 -57.36
N ASP A 470 -1.84 24.83 -57.70
CA ASP A 470 -1.37 24.73 -59.10
C ASP A 470 -2.40 24.07 -60.05
N ALA A 471 -3.46 23.46 -59.50
CA ALA A 471 -4.62 22.95 -60.25
C ALA A 471 -5.75 23.99 -60.42
N GLU A 472 -5.43 25.29 -60.24
CA GLU A 472 -6.38 26.43 -60.25
C GLU A 472 -7.52 26.36 -59.21
N VAL A 473 -7.40 25.47 -58.20
CA VAL A 473 -8.40 25.37 -57.13
C VAL A 473 -8.13 26.43 -56.07
N ALA A 474 -9.09 27.33 -55.88
CA ALA A 474 -9.09 28.32 -54.81
C ALA A 474 -9.57 27.71 -53.49
N HIS A 475 -8.88 28.06 -52.40
CA HIS A 475 -9.27 27.77 -51.03
C HIS A 475 -9.18 29.04 -50.19
N ARG A 476 -10.12 29.18 -49.26
CA ARG A 476 -10.18 30.30 -48.30
C ARG A 476 -10.56 29.74 -46.93
N GLY A 477 -9.99 30.28 -45.86
CA GLY A 477 -10.34 29.89 -44.49
C GLY A 477 -9.57 30.66 -43.43
N CYS A 478 -9.64 30.19 -42.18
CA CYS A 478 -8.83 30.69 -41.07
C CYS A 478 -7.50 29.93 -40.98
N TYR A 479 -6.40 30.63 -40.70
CA TYR A 479 -5.08 30.03 -40.72
C TYR A 479 -4.87 29.05 -39.56
N SER A 480 -5.56 29.20 -38.43
CA SER A 480 -5.50 28.24 -37.33
C SER A 480 -6.22 26.91 -37.64
N ASP A 481 -7.31 26.92 -38.41
CA ASP A 481 -8.31 25.85 -38.51
C ASP A 481 -7.78 24.46 -38.95
N PRO A 482 -8.18 23.37 -38.26
CA PRO A 482 -7.89 22.00 -38.69
C PRO A 482 -8.54 21.62 -40.02
N SER A 483 -9.77 22.04 -40.32
CA SER A 483 -10.40 21.80 -41.64
C SER A 483 -9.60 22.44 -42.78
N SER A 484 -8.92 23.55 -42.47
CA SER A 484 -8.04 24.24 -43.41
C SER A 484 -6.70 23.55 -43.59
N ALA A 485 -6.32 22.51 -42.81
CA ALA A 485 -4.99 21.89 -42.83
C ALA A 485 -4.49 21.48 -44.22
N ALA A 486 -5.36 20.95 -45.08
CA ALA A 486 -5.00 20.59 -46.46
C ALA A 486 -4.62 21.83 -47.29
N ALA A 487 -5.43 22.90 -47.26
CA ALA A 487 -5.13 24.15 -47.95
C ALA A 487 -3.96 24.92 -47.29
N LYS A 488 -3.89 24.88 -45.96
CA LYS A 488 -2.80 25.43 -45.13
C LYS A 488 -1.47 24.78 -45.48
N SER A 489 -1.42 23.47 -45.75
CA SER A 489 -0.17 22.81 -46.19
C SER A 489 0.40 23.38 -47.50
N VAL A 490 -0.45 23.98 -48.35
CA VAL A 490 -0.03 24.73 -49.56
C VAL A 490 0.48 26.14 -49.19
N CYS A 491 -0.04 26.72 -48.10
CA CYS A 491 0.45 27.98 -47.54
C CYS A 491 1.78 27.84 -46.80
N THR A 492 1.95 26.86 -45.91
CA THR A 492 3.11 26.78 -45.00
C THR A 492 4.42 26.45 -45.71
N GLN A 493 4.41 26.07 -46.98
CA GLN A 493 5.62 25.72 -47.74
C GLN A 493 6.54 26.92 -48.02
N HIS A 494 6.08 28.18 -47.87
CA HIS A 494 6.83 29.37 -48.30
C HIS A 494 6.78 30.60 -47.37
N GLU A 495 6.85 30.42 -46.04
CA GLU A 495 6.88 31.54 -45.06
C GLU A 495 8.18 32.39 -45.07
N SER A 496 8.97 32.33 -46.15
CA SER A 496 10.25 33.03 -46.33
C SER A 496 10.27 34.06 -47.48
N GLY A 497 9.10 34.46 -48.01
CA GLY A 497 8.94 35.76 -48.70
C GLY A 497 8.50 35.75 -50.18
N ASN A 498 7.84 34.70 -50.67
CA ASN A 498 7.20 34.69 -51.99
C ASN A 498 5.88 33.91 -51.92
N ASP A 499 5.00 34.37 -51.02
CA ASP A 499 3.97 33.55 -50.40
C ASP A 499 2.77 33.28 -51.33
N ARG A 500 2.56 31.98 -51.65
CA ARG A 500 1.37 31.48 -52.36
C ARG A 500 0.09 31.68 -51.54
N CYS A 501 0.21 31.93 -50.24
CA CYS A 501 -0.84 32.28 -49.30
C CYS A 501 -0.95 33.80 -49.14
N VAL A 502 -2.12 34.39 -49.41
CA VAL A 502 -2.38 35.77 -48.98
C VAL A 502 -3.15 35.75 -47.67
N LYS A 503 -2.42 35.98 -46.58
CA LYS A 503 -2.98 36.17 -45.24
C LYS A 503 -3.43 37.62 -45.04
N CYS A 504 -4.49 37.83 -44.28
CA CYS A 504 -4.97 39.14 -43.88
C CYS A 504 -5.61 39.08 -42.49
N SER A 505 -5.72 40.22 -41.83
CA SER A 505 -6.31 40.34 -40.49
C SER A 505 -7.58 41.19 -40.53
N GLY A 506 -8.61 40.75 -39.82
CA GLY A 506 -9.96 41.34 -39.81
C GLY A 506 -11.02 40.41 -40.40
N GLU A 507 -12.27 40.55 -39.94
CA GLU A 507 -13.39 39.71 -40.38
C GLU A 507 -13.57 39.76 -41.90
N GLY A 508 -13.70 38.59 -42.53
CA GLY A 508 -14.00 38.46 -43.97
C GLY A 508 -12.98 39.08 -44.91
N CYS A 509 -11.76 39.42 -44.45
CA CYS A 509 -10.80 40.17 -45.27
C CYS A 509 -10.25 39.39 -46.48
N ASN A 510 -10.48 38.08 -46.55
CA ASN A 510 -9.91 37.18 -47.54
C ASN A 510 -10.73 37.15 -48.85
N THR A 511 -10.93 38.32 -49.46
CA THR A 511 -11.72 38.54 -50.71
C THR A 511 -10.85 38.73 -51.97
N GLN A 512 -9.56 38.39 -51.91
CA GLN A 512 -8.62 38.64 -53.00
C GLN A 512 -9.03 37.92 -54.29
N VAL A 513 -8.81 38.57 -55.44
CA VAL A 513 -9.01 37.99 -56.77
C VAL A 513 -8.04 36.82 -56.96
N THR A 514 -8.53 35.66 -57.38
CA THR A 514 -7.76 34.42 -57.40
C THR A 514 -6.77 34.30 -58.55
N LYS A 515 -6.91 35.14 -59.60
CA LYS A 515 -6.00 35.17 -60.75
C LYS A 515 -6.03 36.51 -61.49
N SER A 516 -4.90 36.90 -62.07
CA SER A 516 -4.73 38.13 -62.84
C SER A 516 -4.00 37.87 -64.17
N PRO A 517 -4.36 38.51 -65.29
CA PRO A 517 -3.68 38.29 -66.57
C PRO A 517 -2.18 38.64 -66.51
N ALA A 518 -1.34 37.84 -67.17
CA ALA A 518 0.09 38.10 -67.26
C ALA A 518 0.41 39.42 -67.99
N THR A 519 1.39 40.17 -67.46
CA THR A 519 1.82 41.49 -67.95
C THR A 519 3.30 41.54 -68.35
N LEU A 520 4.08 40.53 -67.97
CA LEU A 520 5.53 40.48 -68.20
C LEU A 520 5.90 40.07 -69.64
N SER A 521 7.15 40.38 -70.01
CA SER A 521 7.85 39.74 -71.13
C SER A 521 9.15 39.14 -70.61
N CYS A 522 9.57 38.01 -71.17
CA CYS A 522 10.79 37.29 -70.77
C CYS A 522 11.59 36.86 -71.99
N ILE A 523 12.89 36.61 -71.81
CA ILE A 523 13.66 35.86 -72.81
C ILE A 523 13.12 34.43 -72.84
N LYS A 524 12.71 33.96 -74.02
CA LYS A 524 12.23 32.60 -74.26
C LYS A 524 13.20 31.88 -75.21
N CYS A 525 13.91 30.86 -74.73
CA CYS A 525 14.80 30.02 -75.55
C CYS A 525 14.97 28.61 -74.96
N THR A 526 15.39 27.66 -75.80
CA THR A 526 15.73 26.29 -75.38
C THR A 526 16.97 25.83 -76.13
N GLY A 527 17.93 25.22 -75.42
CA GLY A 527 19.14 24.63 -75.99
C GLY A 527 20.43 25.07 -75.28
N PRO A 528 21.61 24.55 -75.69
CA PRO A 528 22.86 24.82 -75.01
C PRO A 528 23.28 26.29 -75.04
N SER A 529 23.08 27.03 -76.15
CA SER A 529 23.38 28.47 -76.24
C SER A 529 22.39 29.38 -75.51
N CYS A 530 21.41 28.80 -74.81
CA CYS A 530 20.52 29.52 -73.92
C CYS A 530 21.18 29.69 -72.52
N SER A 531 22.31 29.01 -72.23
CA SER A 531 23.11 29.25 -71.02
C SER A 531 23.88 30.58 -71.03
N ASP A 532 24.32 31.00 -72.22
CA ASP A 532 25.08 32.23 -72.47
C ASP A 532 24.35 33.49 -71.98
N SER A 533 25.09 34.57 -71.74
CA SER A 533 24.51 35.90 -71.50
C SER A 533 23.67 36.34 -72.71
N GLN A 534 22.40 36.69 -72.46
CA GLN A 534 21.44 37.05 -73.51
C GLN A 534 21.44 38.57 -73.72
N ALA A 535 21.38 39.01 -74.98
CA ALA A 535 21.29 40.42 -75.30
C ALA A 535 19.97 41.03 -74.78
N SER A 536 20.01 42.29 -74.36
CA SER A 536 18.86 43.05 -73.84
C SER A 536 17.86 43.46 -74.95
N THR A 537 17.44 42.51 -75.79
CA THR A 537 16.37 42.68 -76.77
C THR A 537 15.01 42.62 -76.08
N PRO A 538 13.93 43.15 -76.68
CA PRO A 538 12.58 42.90 -76.19
C PRO A 538 12.31 41.40 -76.21
N GLY A 539 12.09 40.81 -75.04
CA GLY A 539 11.69 39.41 -74.94
C GLY A 539 10.24 39.21 -75.37
N GLN A 540 9.80 37.97 -75.30
CA GLN A 540 8.46 37.57 -75.72
C GLN A 540 7.48 37.74 -74.57
N ALA A 541 6.26 38.23 -74.87
CA ALA A 541 5.20 38.33 -73.89
C ALA A 541 4.92 36.98 -73.22
N CYS A 542 4.65 37.03 -71.92
CA CYS A 542 4.06 35.91 -71.19
C CYS A 542 2.56 35.85 -71.51
N PHE A 543 2.00 34.64 -71.57
CA PHE A 543 0.57 34.40 -71.77
C PHE A 543 -0.03 33.68 -70.56
N GLY A 544 -1.35 33.69 -70.44
CA GLY A 544 -2.08 33.01 -69.36
C GLY A 544 -2.44 33.92 -68.18
N ASP A 545 -3.10 33.32 -67.19
CA ASP A 545 -3.44 33.95 -65.92
C ASP A 545 -2.42 33.56 -64.85
N VAL A 546 -2.00 34.55 -64.07
CA VAL A 546 -1.10 34.40 -62.92
C VAL A 546 -1.97 34.25 -61.68
N LEU A 547 -1.89 33.09 -61.04
CA LEU A 547 -2.69 32.77 -59.86
C LEU A 547 -2.23 33.59 -58.64
N LEU A 548 -3.15 33.91 -57.73
CA LEU A 548 -2.89 34.69 -56.52
C LEU A 548 -1.70 34.13 -55.71
N GLY A 549 -0.93 35.04 -55.10
CA GLY A 549 0.29 34.73 -54.34
C GLY A 549 1.52 34.41 -55.20
N ARG A 550 1.39 34.36 -56.54
CA ARG A 550 2.52 34.12 -57.45
C ARG A 550 3.01 35.43 -58.06
N THR A 551 4.28 35.74 -57.85
CA THR A 551 4.93 36.90 -58.48
C THR A 551 5.30 36.58 -59.93
N GLU A 552 4.82 37.37 -60.91
CA GLU A 552 5.23 37.24 -62.32
C GLU A 552 6.76 37.25 -62.44
N SER A 553 7.30 36.14 -62.95
CA SER A 553 8.73 35.89 -62.97
C SER A 553 9.18 35.24 -64.27
N CYS A 554 10.37 35.61 -64.71
CA CYS A 554 11.09 34.88 -65.74
C CYS A 554 11.94 33.79 -65.08
N TYR A 555 12.11 32.65 -65.75
CA TYR A 555 12.98 31.58 -65.27
C TYR A 555 14.11 31.26 -66.25
N SER A 556 15.04 30.47 -65.73
CA SER A 556 16.18 29.87 -66.39
C SER A 556 16.42 28.51 -65.74
N TYR A 557 16.00 27.45 -66.44
CA TYR A 557 16.02 26.06 -65.98
C TYR A 557 17.09 25.26 -66.70
N ILE A 558 17.68 24.29 -66.00
CA ILE A 558 18.78 23.46 -66.48
C ILE A 558 18.33 22.01 -66.43
N HIS A 559 18.17 21.41 -67.60
CA HIS A 559 17.78 20.01 -67.75
C HIS A 559 18.92 19.05 -67.41
N ASP A 560 18.60 17.80 -67.05
CA ASP A 560 19.58 16.74 -66.70
C ASP A 560 20.59 16.43 -67.81
N ASN A 561 20.26 16.78 -69.05
CA ASN A 561 21.13 16.62 -70.22
C ASN A 561 22.01 17.86 -70.49
N GLY A 562 22.02 18.84 -69.58
CA GLY A 562 22.78 20.09 -69.69
C GLY A 562 22.18 21.16 -70.62
N GLN A 563 20.97 20.96 -71.16
CA GLN A 563 20.29 22.00 -71.93
C GLN A 563 19.68 23.06 -71.01
N VAL A 564 19.71 24.32 -71.44
CA VAL A 564 19.05 25.42 -70.75
C VAL A 564 17.75 25.77 -71.42
N GLU A 565 16.73 26.02 -70.61
CA GLU A 565 15.42 26.54 -71.02
C GLU A 565 15.12 27.84 -70.27
N ARG A 566 14.84 28.91 -71.01
CA ARG A 566 14.41 30.20 -70.46
C ARG A 566 12.97 30.45 -70.85
N GLY A 567 12.17 30.98 -69.92
CA GLY A 567 10.77 31.26 -70.18
C GLY A 567 10.10 32.13 -69.13
N CYS A 568 8.76 32.18 -69.20
CA CYS A 568 7.88 32.78 -68.21
C CYS A 568 7.37 31.69 -67.27
N LEU A 569 7.51 31.85 -65.95
CA LEU A 569 7.36 30.74 -64.99
C LEU A 569 5.93 30.14 -64.94
N TYR A 570 4.92 30.98 -65.18
CA TYR A 570 3.50 30.62 -65.13
C TYR A 570 2.81 30.71 -66.50
N ASP A 571 3.57 30.71 -67.59
CA ASP A 571 3.02 30.68 -68.94
C ASP A 571 2.55 29.26 -69.29
N PRO A 572 1.35 29.05 -69.86
CA PRO A 572 0.81 27.73 -70.20
C PRO A 572 1.67 26.86 -71.12
N SER A 573 2.69 27.42 -71.78
CA SER A 573 3.69 26.69 -72.56
C SER A 573 4.83 26.08 -71.72
N THR A 574 5.04 26.55 -70.48
CA THR A 574 6.05 26.03 -69.56
C THR A 574 5.57 24.73 -68.93
N SER A 575 6.39 23.68 -68.96
CA SER A 575 5.97 22.38 -68.42
C SER A 575 5.78 22.43 -66.89
N GLN A 576 4.78 21.70 -66.39
CA GLN A 576 4.47 21.66 -64.94
C GLN A 576 5.68 21.20 -64.10
N ALA A 577 6.51 20.30 -64.63
CA ALA A 577 7.73 19.85 -63.95
C ALA A 577 8.70 21.01 -63.71
N ILE A 578 8.98 21.82 -64.73
CA ILE A 578 9.84 23.01 -64.64
C ILE A 578 9.19 24.07 -63.74
N SER A 579 7.89 24.34 -63.92
CA SER A 579 7.18 25.35 -63.12
C SER A 579 7.18 25.00 -61.62
N ASN A 580 6.94 23.72 -61.28
CA ASN A 580 7.01 23.23 -59.90
C ASN A 580 8.43 23.31 -59.33
N GLU A 581 9.45 22.84 -60.05
CA GLU A 581 10.83 22.84 -59.55
C GLU A 581 11.35 24.27 -59.33
N CYS A 582 11.14 25.15 -60.31
CA CYS A 582 11.50 26.56 -60.22
C CYS A 582 10.71 27.34 -59.15
N SER A 583 9.47 26.93 -58.83
CA SER A 583 8.67 27.55 -57.77
C SER A 583 9.09 27.08 -56.37
N ASN A 584 9.32 25.79 -56.21
CA ASN A 584 9.47 25.16 -54.90
C ASN A 584 10.93 25.20 -54.41
N SER A 585 11.89 25.08 -55.34
CA SER A 585 13.33 25.14 -55.07
C SER A 585 13.99 26.21 -55.96
N PRO A 586 13.85 27.51 -55.64
CA PRO A 586 14.56 28.59 -56.33
C PRO A 586 16.06 28.58 -55.98
N GLY A 587 16.77 27.60 -56.53
CA GLY A 587 18.16 27.22 -56.28
C GLY A 587 18.51 25.95 -57.07
N GLY A 588 19.79 25.56 -57.11
CA GLY A 588 20.19 24.37 -57.89
C GLY A 588 20.01 24.56 -59.41
N ARG A 589 19.17 23.71 -60.03
CA ARG A 589 18.91 23.68 -61.49
C ARG A 589 18.05 24.82 -62.02
N CYS A 590 17.36 25.58 -61.18
CA CYS A 590 16.57 26.74 -61.64
C CYS A 590 17.03 28.06 -61.02
N LYS A 591 17.05 29.11 -61.86
CA LYS A 591 17.13 30.52 -61.44
C LYS A 591 15.86 31.24 -61.88
N VAL A 592 15.32 32.07 -60.99
CA VAL A 592 14.09 32.84 -61.19
C VAL A 592 14.40 34.32 -60.90
N CYS A 593 13.81 35.22 -61.69
CA CYS A 593 13.95 36.66 -61.48
C CYS A 593 12.63 37.39 -61.74
N THR A 594 12.47 38.54 -61.09
CA THR A 594 11.29 39.41 -61.21
C THR A 594 11.64 40.65 -62.04
N GLY A 595 10.78 41.00 -63.01
CA GLY A 595 10.99 42.14 -63.91
C GLY A 595 11.11 41.76 -65.38
N GLY A 596 10.70 42.68 -66.26
CA GLY A 596 10.60 42.41 -67.70
C GLY A 596 11.96 42.12 -68.32
N ASN A 597 12.11 40.96 -68.94
CA ASN A 597 13.33 40.49 -69.61
C ASN A 597 14.54 40.36 -68.67
N CYS A 598 14.29 40.10 -67.37
CA CYS A 598 15.35 39.99 -66.36
C CYS A 598 16.25 38.76 -66.54
N ASN A 599 15.77 37.69 -67.19
CA ASN A 599 16.49 36.43 -67.34
C ASN A 599 17.55 36.50 -68.46
N THR A 600 18.49 37.44 -68.34
CA THR A 600 19.58 37.68 -69.30
C THR A 600 20.95 37.24 -68.83
N GLU A 601 21.15 37.01 -67.52
CA GLU A 601 22.45 36.59 -66.97
C GLU A 601 22.87 35.18 -67.44
N GLN A 602 24.18 34.94 -67.47
CA GLN A 602 24.78 33.63 -67.72
C GLN A 602 24.54 32.70 -66.52
N LEU A 603 24.31 31.41 -66.78
CA LEU A 603 23.91 30.44 -65.75
C LEU A 603 25.06 29.51 -65.34
N GLU A 604 25.36 29.50 -64.04
CA GLU A 604 26.35 28.65 -63.39
C GLU A 604 25.65 27.90 -62.22
N VAL A 605 25.87 26.58 -62.06
CA VAL A 605 25.22 25.75 -61.01
C VAL A 605 26.14 25.52 -59.83
N THR A 606 25.60 25.68 -58.60
CA THR A 606 26.42 25.97 -57.41
C THR A 606 26.03 25.24 -56.11
N GLU A 607 25.37 24.07 -56.13
CA GLU A 607 25.17 23.30 -54.88
C GLU A 607 26.53 22.98 -54.24
N THR A 608 26.64 23.14 -52.91
CA THR A 608 27.88 22.79 -52.19
C THR A 608 27.64 21.67 -51.21
N CYS A 609 28.42 20.59 -51.36
CA CYS A 609 28.50 19.50 -50.40
C CYS A 609 29.88 19.49 -49.74
N TYR A 610 29.96 18.98 -48.50
CA TYR A 610 31.26 18.55 -47.99
C TYR A 610 31.78 17.43 -48.89
N SER A 611 33.01 17.61 -49.38
CA SER A 611 33.64 16.77 -50.40
C SER A 611 35.03 16.41 -49.95
N CYS A 612 35.12 15.29 -49.25
CA CYS A 612 36.34 14.85 -48.58
C CYS A 612 36.37 13.33 -48.48
N ASP A 613 37.57 12.81 -48.24
CA ASP A 613 37.85 11.40 -48.06
C ASP A 613 38.72 11.27 -46.80
N SER A 614 38.27 10.51 -45.81
CA SER A 614 38.96 10.41 -44.52
C SER A 614 40.30 9.67 -44.56
N SER A 615 40.64 9.01 -45.69
CA SER A 615 41.98 8.48 -45.94
C SER A 615 42.99 9.57 -46.34
N LEU A 616 42.51 10.75 -46.76
CA LEU A 616 43.30 11.90 -47.20
C LEU A 616 43.23 13.07 -46.21
N ASP A 617 42.04 13.33 -45.66
CA ASP A 617 41.80 14.33 -44.60
C ASP A 617 41.06 13.68 -43.41
N PRO A 618 41.76 13.36 -42.32
CA PRO A 618 41.15 12.75 -41.13
C PRO A 618 39.98 13.56 -40.54
N GLY A 619 39.94 14.88 -40.74
CA GLY A 619 38.85 15.73 -40.28
C GLY A 619 37.51 15.43 -40.96
N CYS A 620 37.53 14.81 -42.14
CA CYS A 620 36.34 14.46 -42.92
C CYS A 620 35.37 13.51 -42.17
N ALA A 621 35.92 12.58 -41.38
CA ALA A 621 35.10 11.65 -40.61
C ALA A 621 34.35 12.38 -39.49
N THR A 622 35.07 13.18 -38.71
CA THR A 622 34.59 13.84 -37.48
C THR A 622 33.98 15.23 -37.69
N MET A 623 34.03 15.77 -38.91
CA MET A 623 33.70 17.18 -39.23
C MET A 623 34.49 18.21 -38.41
N THR A 624 35.74 17.90 -38.06
CA THR A 624 36.61 18.77 -37.26
C THR A 624 37.69 19.44 -38.12
N GLY A 625 37.76 20.77 -38.08
CA GLY A 625 38.72 21.56 -38.86
C GLY A 625 38.04 22.23 -40.06
N THR A 626 38.84 22.59 -41.07
CA THR A 626 38.34 23.24 -42.29
C THR A 626 38.12 22.20 -43.38
N ILE A 627 36.93 21.60 -43.41
CA ILE A 627 36.57 20.57 -44.41
C ILE A 627 36.24 21.25 -45.75
N ALA A 628 36.81 20.73 -46.83
CA ALA A 628 36.59 21.26 -48.16
C ALA A 628 35.13 21.04 -48.61
N THR A 629 34.46 22.12 -48.99
CA THR A 629 33.18 22.09 -49.71
C THR A 629 33.45 22.12 -51.21
N LYS A 630 32.83 21.22 -51.97
CA LYS A 630 32.91 21.20 -53.44
C LYS A 630 31.60 21.64 -54.04
N GLN A 631 31.70 22.44 -55.09
CA GLN A 631 30.60 22.84 -55.93
C GLN A 631 30.23 21.68 -56.88
N CYS A 632 29.01 21.18 -56.77
CA CYS A 632 28.56 19.99 -57.47
C CYS A 632 28.30 20.25 -58.97
N PRO A 633 28.84 19.42 -59.88
CA PRO A 633 28.58 19.55 -61.31
C PRO A 633 27.13 19.18 -61.65
N ILE A 634 26.64 19.74 -62.77
CA ILE A 634 25.33 19.40 -63.32
C ILE A 634 25.37 17.94 -63.78
N GLY A 635 24.59 17.08 -63.13
CA GLY A 635 24.57 15.63 -63.36
C GLY A 635 23.20 15.03 -63.01
N THR A 636 23.12 13.70 -63.03
CA THR A 636 21.85 12.95 -62.99
C THR A 636 21.14 12.87 -61.63
N VAL A 637 21.78 13.31 -60.54
CA VAL A 637 21.22 13.33 -59.17
C VAL A 637 21.73 14.58 -58.43
N LEU A 638 20.86 15.27 -57.70
CA LEU A 638 21.20 16.44 -56.86
C LEU A 638 21.35 16.05 -55.37
N GLY A 639 21.85 16.97 -54.56
CA GLY A 639 22.05 16.75 -53.11
C GLY A 639 23.38 16.05 -52.78
N CYS A 640 23.54 15.68 -51.50
CA CYS A 640 24.80 15.18 -50.97
C CYS A 640 24.70 13.72 -50.48
N PHE A 641 25.85 13.05 -50.42
CA PHE A 641 25.98 11.74 -49.78
C PHE A 641 27.01 11.76 -48.65
N ARG A 642 26.81 10.84 -47.69
CA ARG A 642 27.85 10.35 -46.78
C ARG A 642 27.91 8.84 -46.94
N SER A 643 29.07 8.32 -47.32
CA SER A 643 29.38 6.90 -47.39
C SER A 643 30.48 6.56 -46.37
N GLU A 644 30.40 5.38 -45.78
CA GLU A 644 31.39 4.83 -44.85
C GLU A 644 31.61 3.35 -45.18
N VAL A 645 32.77 3.05 -45.78
CA VAL A 645 33.14 1.70 -46.20
C VAL A 645 34.56 1.44 -45.69
N ASP A 646 34.77 0.30 -45.03
CA ASP A 646 36.05 -0.11 -44.44
C ASP A 646 36.70 0.95 -43.53
N GLY A 647 35.89 1.75 -42.84
CA GLY A 647 36.32 2.85 -41.96
C GLY A 647 36.74 4.13 -42.67
N ILE A 648 36.61 4.19 -44.00
CA ILE A 648 36.83 5.40 -44.79
C ILE A 648 35.48 6.10 -44.99
N VAL A 649 35.37 7.32 -44.43
CA VAL A 649 34.23 8.22 -44.65
C VAL A 649 34.51 9.03 -45.91
N VAL A 650 33.64 8.88 -46.90
CA VAL A 650 33.63 9.71 -48.12
C VAL A 650 32.36 10.55 -48.11
N ARG A 651 32.53 11.86 -48.25
CA ARG A 651 31.45 12.84 -48.41
C ARG A 651 31.56 13.44 -49.81
N GLY A 652 30.43 13.70 -50.46
CA GLY A 652 30.44 14.33 -51.79
C GLY A 652 29.05 14.59 -52.37
N CYS A 653 29.04 14.96 -53.64
CA CYS A 653 27.84 15.26 -54.41
C CYS A 653 27.17 13.97 -54.92
N ALA A 654 25.85 13.82 -54.74
CA ALA A 654 25.13 12.60 -55.13
C ALA A 654 25.19 12.34 -56.65
N GLY A 655 25.27 13.39 -57.48
CA GLY A 655 25.43 13.30 -58.93
C GLY A 655 26.79 12.77 -59.42
N GLU A 656 27.74 12.57 -58.51
CA GLU A 656 29.04 11.94 -58.81
C GLU A 656 29.04 10.44 -58.53
N LEU A 657 27.98 9.92 -57.90
CA LEU A 657 27.76 8.49 -57.69
C LEU A 657 27.38 7.81 -59.02
N GLN A 658 28.00 6.68 -59.30
CA GLN A 658 27.67 5.85 -60.46
C GLN A 658 26.33 5.13 -60.26
N GLY A 659 25.67 4.72 -61.35
CA GLY A 659 24.28 4.23 -61.32
C GLY A 659 23.98 3.03 -60.38
N GLY A 660 24.99 2.27 -59.96
CA GLY A 660 24.83 1.21 -58.94
C GLY A 660 24.94 1.71 -57.49
N GLU A 661 25.62 2.82 -57.24
CA GLU A 661 25.94 3.34 -55.91
C GLU A 661 24.75 4.10 -55.30
N ILE A 662 23.97 4.81 -56.12
CA ILE A 662 22.75 5.52 -55.71
C ILE A 662 21.76 4.57 -55.02
N GLY A 663 21.56 3.36 -55.58
CA GLY A 663 20.66 2.34 -55.02
C GLY A 663 21.16 1.69 -53.72
N LEU A 664 22.47 1.81 -53.42
CA LEU A 664 23.05 1.46 -52.13
C LEU A 664 22.79 2.57 -51.11
N CYS A 665 22.96 3.84 -51.48
CA CYS A 665 22.76 4.97 -50.57
C CYS A 665 21.29 5.21 -50.17
N GLN A 666 20.32 4.73 -50.96
CA GLN A 666 18.89 4.82 -50.64
C GLN A 666 18.40 3.74 -49.64
N ARG A 667 19.13 2.64 -49.46
CA ARG A 667 18.68 1.47 -48.65
C ARG A 667 19.77 0.86 -47.75
N GLY A 668 20.98 1.38 -47.81
CA GLY A 668 22.15 0.84 -47.12
C GLY A 668 22.29 1.34 -45.68
N THR A 669 23.12 0.64 -44.92
CA THR A 669 23.58 1.03 -43.58
C THR A 669 24.91 1.79 -43.61
N THR A 670 25.63 1.74 -44.74
CA THR A 670 26.96 2.33 -44.95
C THR A 670 26.93 3.63 -45.74
N CYS A 671 25.96 3.83 -46.63
CA CYS A 671 25.75 5.09 -47.34
C CYS A 671 24.33 5.60 -47.14
N LYS A 672 24.18 6.92 -46.98
CA LYS A 672 22.90 7.63 -46.97
C LYS A 672 22.98 8.87 -47.87
N LEU A 673 21.87 9.18 -48.52
CA LEU A 673 21.64 10.47 -49.19
C LEU A 673 20.97 11.45 -48.24
N CYS A 674 21.22 12.75 -48.45
CA CYS A 674 20.48 13.84 -47.86
C CYS A 674 20.33 14.98 -48.88
N ASP A 675 19.44 15.92 -48.59
CA ASP A 675 19.18 17.08 -49.43
C ASP A 675 19.53 18.39 -48.71
N GLY A 676 19.93 19.41 -49.48
CA GLY A 676 20.38 20.73 -49.02
C GLY A 676 21.90 20.90 -48.95
N ASN A 677 22.33 22.17 -49.00
CA ASN A 677 23.75 22.55 -48.90
C ASN A 677 24.38 21.94 -47.65
N ASN A 678 25.49 21.23 -47.83
CA ASN A 678 26.27 20.63 -46.74
C ASN A 678 25.46 19.72 -45.79
N CYS A 679 24.28 19.21 -46.20
CA CYS A 679 23.42 18.35 -45.36
C CYS A 679 24.14 17.10 -44.86
N ASN A 680 25.18 16.69 -45.58
CA ASN A 680 26.08 15.60 -45.23
C ASN A 680 27.09 16.01 -44.14
N GLU A 681 26.71 16.89 -43.21
CA GLU A 681 27.46 17.25 -42.01
C GLU A 681 27.30 16.19 -40.91
N LYS A 682 26.13 15.55 -40.77
CA LYS A 682 25.86 14.60 -39.67
C LYS A 682 26.99 13.56 -39.60
N VAL A 683 27.63 13.47 -38.44
CA VAL A 683 28.84 12.66 -38.25
C VAL A 683 28.51 11.16 -38.29
N ASP A 684 27.41 10.76 -37.66
CA ASP A 684 26.94 9.37 -37.57
C ASP A 684 25.47 9.21 -38.00
N PHE A 685 25.14 8.04 -38.53
CA PHE A 685 23.75 7.61 -38.70
C PHE A 685 23.11 7.34 -37.34
N GLN A 686 21.78 7.46 -37.23
CA GLN A 686 21.08 7.18 -35.97
C GLN A 686 21.28 5.72 -35.57
N ARG A 687 21.68 5.47 -34.31
CA ARG A 687 21.85 4.13 -33.75
C ARG A 687 21.08 4.01 -32.44
N CYS A 688 20.43 2.88 -32.23
CA CYS A 688 19.62 2.63 -31.04
C CYS A 688 19.90 1.23 -30.48
N TYR A 689 19.73 1.05 -29.17
CA TYR A 689 19.68 -0.30 -28.59
C TYR A 689 18.38 -0.97 -29.02
N THR A 690 18.44 -2.27 -29.34
CA THR A 690 17.30 -3.05 -29.85
C THR A 690 17.17 -4.34 -29.07
N CYS A 691 16.22 -4.49 -28.15
CA CYS A 691 16.10 -5.70 -27.35
C CYS A 691 14.68 -5.92 -26.81
N ASN A 692 14.42 -7.13 -26.31
CA ASN A 692 13.22 -7.47 -25.56
C ASN A 692 13.60 -8.35 -24.34
N SER A 693 13.29 -7.91 -23.12
CA SER A 693 13.67 -8.63 -21.89
C SER A 693 12.98 -10.00 -21.72
N ALA A 694 11.89 -10.28 -22.46
CA ALA A 694 11.32 -11.63 -22.51
C ALA A 694 12.29 -12.66 -23.13
N ASN A 695 13.24 -12.21 -23.98
CA ASN A 695 14.23 -13.06 -24.64
C ASN A 695 15.64 -12.91 -24.06
N SER A 696 16.07 -11.67 -23.75
CA SER A 696 17.43 -11.38 -23.24
C SER A 696 17.49 -11.04 -21.74
N GLY A 697 16.37 -11.14 -21.02
CA GLY A 697 16.29 -10.99 -19.57
C GLY A 697 16.79 -9.63 -19.08
N ALA A 698 17.45 -9.67 -17.92
CA ALA A 698 18.02 -8.49 -17.26
C ALA A 698 18.88 -7.62 -18.20
N ALA A 699 19.59 -8.25 -19.13
CA ALA A 699 20.51 -7.58 -20.05
C ALA A 699 19.85 -6.59 -21.01
N CYS A 700 18.50 -6.63 -21.17
CA CYS A 700 17.75 -5.57 -21.83
C CYS A 700 17.18 -4.50 -20.86
N THR A 701 16.87 -4.89 -19.62
CA THR A 701 16.32 -3.95 -18.61
C THR A 701 17.36 -2.96 -18.11
N ASP A 702 18.61 -3.39 -17.93
CA ASP A 702 19.73 -2.56 -17.48
C ASP A 702 20.80 -2.30 -18.56
N LEU A 703 20.62 -2.87 -19.76
CA LEU A 703 21.51 -2.78 -20.92
C LEU A 703 22.94 -3.31 -20.70
N GLN A 704 23.09 -4.42 -19.96
CA GLN A 704 24.28 -5.26 -20.08
C GLN A 704 24.47 -5.84 -21.50
N ASP A 705 23.39 -6.00 -22.29
CA ASP A 705 23.47 -6.40 -23.70
C ASP A 705 23.58 -5.18 -24.62
N VAL A 706 24.81 -4.68 -24.74
CA VAL A 706 25.18 -3.68 -25.75
C VAL A 706 25.45 -4.30 -27.13
N ALA A 707 25.29 -5.60 -27.34
CA ALA A 707 25.55 -6.23 -28.64
C ALA A 707 24.38 -6.03 -29.61
N ASN A 708 23.15 -6.01 -29.10
CA ASN A 708 21.96 -5.78 -29.91
C ASN A 708 21.72 -4.28 -30.13
N GLN A 709 22.30 -3.77 -31.23
CA GLN A 709 22.16 -2.40 -31.71
C GLN A 709 21.72 -2.40 -33.19
N ALA A 710 20.92 -1.43 -33.60
CA ALA A 710 20.61 -1.19 -35.01
C ALA A 710 20.97 0.24 -35.43
N VAL A 711 21.48 0.38 -36.65
CA VAL A 711 21.45 1.64 -37.39
C VAL A 711 20.03 1.78 -37.94
N CYS A 712 19.33 2.86 -37.57
CA CYS A 712 17.97 3.07 -38.03
C CYS A 712 17.91 3.34 -39.54
N THR A 713 16.79 3.00 -40.17
CA THR A 713 16.67 3.00 -41.64
C THR A 713 16.73 4.42 -42.22
N ASP A 714 16.11 5.38 -41.54
CA ASP A 714 16.08 6.78 -41.97
C ASP A 714 17.26 7.57 -41.39
N TYR A 715 17.81 8.50 -42.20
CA TYR A 715 18.96 9.32 -41.81
C TYR A 715 18.69 10.21 -40.57
N MET A 716 17.40 10.48 -40.27
CA MET A 716 16.92 11.36 -39.19
C MET A 716 15.94 10.67 -38.20
N ASP A 717 15.99 9.34 -38.04
CA ASP A 717 15.17 8.60 -37.07
C ASP A 717 15.52 8.91 -35.58
N SER A 718 14.80 8.33 -34.63
CA SER A 718 14.97 8.44 -33.17
C SER A 718 14.92 7.07 -32.47
N CYS A 719 15.24 6.99 -31.18
CA CYS A 719 15.17 5.76 -30.38
C CYS A 719 13.94 5.73 -29.45
N ILE A 720 13.52 4.53 -29.05
CA ILE A 720 12.40 4.27 -28.12
C ILE A 720 12.76 3.18 -27.08
N VAL A 721 12.20 3.31 -25.87
CA VAL A 721 12.09 2.25 -24.85
C VAL A 721 10.64 2.15 -24.37
N ALA A 722 10.12 0.95 -24.12
CA ALA A 722 8.72 0.68 -23.78
C ALA A 722 8.56 -0.51 -22.81
N ILE A 723 7.40 -0.61 -22.16
CA ILE A 723 6.95 -1.79 -21.41
C ILE A 723 5.86 -2.53 -22.20
N GLY A 724 6.07 -3.83 -22.44
CA GLY A 724 5.14 -4.72 -23.11
C GLY A 724 4.01 -5.22 -22.20
N GLN A 725 3.09 -6.01 -22.76
CA GLN A 725 1.86 -6.42 -22.09
C GLN A 725 2.06 -7.35 -20.88
N ASN A 726 3.23 -8.00 -20.78
CA ASN A 726 3.59 -8.90 -19.69
C ASN A 726 4.66 -8.30 -18.76
N GLY A 727 4.88 -6.97 -18.82
CA GLY A 727 5.91 -6.29 -18.04
C GLY A 727 7.33 -6.39 -18.62
N GLU A 728 7.50 -6.96 -19.82
CA GLU A 728 8.79 -7.03 -20.52
C GLU A 728 9.24 -5.64 -21.01
N THR A 729 10.54 -5.44 -21.16
CA THR A 729 11.12 -4.16 -21.64
C THR A 729 11.55 -4.30 -23.09
N ILE A 730 11.08 -3.38 -23.92
CA ILE A 730 11.32 -3.36 -25.37
C ILE A 730 12.12 -2.09 -25.71
N ARG A 731 13.14 -2.21 -26.56
CA ARG A 731 13.97 -1.09 -27.04
C ARG A 731 14.11 -1.15 -28.55
N GLY A 732 14.15 0.00 -29.24
CA GLY A 732 14.40 0.03 -30.69
C GLY A 732 14.47 1.41 -31.34
N CYS A 733 14.34 1.45 -32.67
CA CYS A 733 14.13 2.68 -33.45
C CYS A 733 12.64 3.07 -33.41
N ALA A 734 12.35 4.37 -33.25
CA ALA A 734 11.00 4.88 -33.02
C ALA A 734 10.06 4.61 -34.22
N SER A 735 10.55 4.80 -35.44
CA SER A 735 9.86 4.48 -36.70
C SER A 735 9.27 3.05 -36.76
N THR A 736 9.89 2.10 -36.06
CA THR A 736 9.54 0.67 -36.10
C THR A 736 8.45 0.31 -35.09
N TYR A 737 8.52 0.85 -33.87
CA TYR A 737 7.69 0.41 -32.74
C TYR A 737 6.55 1.36 -32.37
N LEU A 738 6.57 2.63 -32.81
CA LEU A 738 5.48 3.57 -32.54
C LEU A 738 4.06 3.04 -32.90
N PRO A 739 3.85 2.25 -33.98
CA PRO A 739 2.55 1.67 -34.28
C PRO A 739 2.03 0.69 -33.20
N ASP A 740 2.92 0.03 -32.45
CA ASP A 740 2.56 -0.96 -31.43
C ASP A 740 2.24 -0.32 -30.06
N PHE A 741 2.63 0.95 -29.85
CA PHE A 741 2.46 1.70 -28.60
C PHE A 741 1.66 2.99 -28.81
N PRO A 742 0.34 2.91 -29.13
CA PRO A 742 -0.49 4.08 -29.44
C PRO A 742 -0.66 5.07 -28.28
N THR A 743 -0.44 4.62 -27.03
CA THR A 743 -0.54 5.43 -25.80
C THR A 743 0.81 5.56 -25.11
N CYS A 744 1.75 6.28 -25.74
CA CYS A 744 3.09 6.50 -25.18
C CYS A 744 3.08 7.58 -24.09
N ASN A 745 3.37 7.20 -22.84
CA ASN A 745 3.48 8.07 -21.68
C ASN A 745 4.60 7.61 -20.73
N SER A 746 4.86 8.37 -19.66
CA SER A 746 5.94 8.16 -18.68
C SER A 746 6.00 6.78 -18.01
N TYR A 747 4.93 5.98 -18.08
CA TYR A 747 4.86 4.62 -17.55
C TYR A 747 4.89 3.54 -18.63
N THR A 748 4.57 3.88 -19.89
CA THR A 748 4.44 2.93 -21.00
C THR A 748 5.58 3.00 -22.02
N CYS A 749 6.04 4.19 -22.43
CA CYS A 749 7.25 4.34 -23.25
C CYS A 749 7.87 5.76 -23.26
N GLN A 750 9.11 5.84 -23.74
CA GLN A 750 9.90 7.07 -23.87
C GLN A 750 10.67 7.10 -25.20
N ILE A 751 10.69 8.26 -25.87
CA ILE A 751 11.36 8.52 -27.16
C ILE A 751 12.51 9.51 -26.96
N CYS A 752 13.60 9.40 -27.72
CA CYS A 752 14.72 10.34 -27.67
C CYS A 752 15.53 10.39 -28.99
N ALA A 753 16.19 11.53 -29.26
CA ALA A 753 16.82 11.85 -30.55
C ALA A 753 18.37 11.72 -30.59
N GLY A 754 19.00 11.20 -29.53
CA GLY A 754 20.44 10.97 -29.48
C GLY A 754 20.82 9.55 -29.91
N GLY A 755 22.05 9.33 -30.36
CA GLY A 755 22.56 7.97 -30.53
C GLY A 755 22.55 7.22 -29.20
N TYR A 756 22.02 5.99 -29.18
CA TYR A 756 21.94 5.11 -28.01
C TYR A 756 21.19 5.68 -26.79
N CYS A 757 20.39 6.73 -26.99
CA CYS A 757 19.76 7.47 -25.90
C CYS A 757 18.67 6.68 -25.15
N ASN A 758 18.15 5.60 -25.73
CA ASN A 758 17.22 4.67 -25.09
C ASN A 758 17.95 3.73 -24.11
N GLY A 759 18.85 4.29 -23.29
CA GLY A 759 19.81 3.59 -22.45
C GLY A 759 19.39 3.36 -20.99
N ALA A 760 18.51 4.20 -20.45
CA ALA A 760 18.16 4.16 -19.02
C ALA A 760 17.27 2.96 -18.64
N VAL A 761 17.26 2.61 -17.35
CA VAL A 761 16.26 1.72 -16.76
C VAL A 761 14.88 2.38 -16.88
N PHE A 762 13.87 1.61 -17.31
CA PHE A 762 12.52 2.11 -17.53
C PHE A 762 11.48 1.14 -16.92
N PRO A 763 10.41 1.65 -16.26
CA PRO A 763 10.27 3.02 -15.76
C PRO A 763 11.33 3.37 -14.71
N ALA A 764 11.52 4.66 -14.41
CA ALA A 764 12.57 5.10 -13.47
C ALA A 764 12.35 4.61 -12.02
N ALA A 765 11.10 4.39 -11.62
CA ALA A 765 10.72 3.89 -10.28
C ALA A 765 10.74 2.36 -10.17
N ARG A 766 11.32 1.66 -11.14
CA ARG A 766 11.31 0.19 -11.19
C ARG A 766 12.10 -0.42 -10.03
N LYS A 767 11.48 -1.40 -9.39
CA LYS A 767 12.03 -2.11 -8.22
C LYS A 767 13.41 -2.70 -8.53
N GLN A 768 14.31 -2.59 -7.56
CA GLN A 768 15.62 -3.24 -7.56
C GLN A 768 15.79 -4.06 -6.28
N CYS A 769 16.27 -5.29 -6.43
CA CYS A 769 16.47 -6.23 -5.33
C CYS A 769 17.86 -6.84 -5.41
N HIS A 770 18.36 -7.36 -4.28
CA HIS A 770 19.48 -8.28 -4.33
C HIS A 770 19.03 -9.59 -4.98
N GLN A 771 19.74 -10.03 -6.02
CA GLN A 771 19.41 -11.24 -6.79
C GLN A 771 20.60 -12.20 -6.78
N CYS A 772 20.49 -13.32 -6.06
CA CYS A 772 21.54 -14.34 -5.95
C CYS A 772 20.99 -15.73 -5.63
N SER A 773 21.83 -16.74 -5.86
CA SER A 773 21.61 -18.14 -5.50
C SER A 773 22.92 -18.75 -4.98
N GLY A 774 22.88 -19.55 -3.92
CA GLY A 774 24.01 -20.36 -3.43
C GLY A 774 24.46 -20.06 -2.00
N THR A 775 25.67 -20.53 -1.64
CA THR A 775 26.06 -20.77 -0.23
C THR A 775 27.08 -19.80 0.37
N ASP A 776 27.83 -19.02 -0.42
CA ASP A 776 28.93 -18.23 0.14
C ASP A 776 28.61 -16.73 0.12
N ALA A 777 28.53 -16.13 -1.08
CA ALA A 777 28.25 -14.70 -1.23
C ALA A 777 26.78 -14.33 -0.92
N CYS A 778 25.82 -15.23 -1.19
CA CYS A 778 24.39 -14.95 -1.01
C CYS A 778 23.94 -15.03 0.46
N ILE A 779 24.72 -15.72 1.31
CA ILE A 779 24.47 -15.84 2.76
C ILE A 779 24.79 -14.55 3.51
N GLN A 780 25.91 -13.91 3.20
CA GLN A 780 26.43 -12.77 3.96
C GLN A 780 25.46 -11.58 3.93
N SER A 781 25.61 -10.66 4.88
CA SER A 781 24.95 -9.36 4.77
C SER A 781 25.43 -8.65 3.52
N LEU A 782 24.49 -8.35 2.63
CA LEU A 782 24.79 -7.60 1.42
C LEU A 782 24.82 -6.13 1.81
N THR A 783 25.98 -5.49 1.68
CA THR A 783 26.06 -4.04 1.81
C THR A 783 25.23 -3.41 0.70
N SER A 784 24.64 -2.24 0.97
CA SER A 784 23.83 -1.46 0.02
C SER A 784 24.61 -0.91 -1.19
N ALA A 785 25.78 -1.48 -1.49
CA ALA A 785 26.57 -1.19 -2.66
C ALA A 785 25.83 -1.65 -3.93
N SER A 786 25.85 -0.78 -4.94
CA SER A 786 25.12 -0.95 -6.21
C SER A 786 25.45 -2.26 -6.95
N ASP A 787 26.61 -2.87 -6.70
CA ASP A 787 27.14 -4.01 -7.46
C ASP A 787 26.36 -5.32 -7.29
N THR A 788 25.40 -5.39 -6.35
CA THR A 788 24.52 -6.57 -6.17
C THR A 788 23.03 -6.26 -6.32
N LEU A 789 22.67 -4.99 -6.50
CA LEU A 789 21.31 -4.53 -6.76
C LEU A 789 21.00 -4.71 -8.24
N LYS A 790 20.05 -5.59 -8.56
CA LYS A 790 19.60 -5.83 -9.93
C LYS A 790 18.15 -5.38 -10.11
N VAL A 791 17.88 -4.84 -11.28
CA VAL A 791 16.54 -4.46 -11.74
C VAL A 791 15.69 -5.73 -11.89
N CYS A 792 14.44 -5.69 -11.42
CA CYS A 792 13.49 -6.78 -11.62
C CYS A 792 13.16 -6.91 -13.12
N THR A 793 13.28 -8.11 -13.68
CA THR A 793 13.27 -8.36 -15.15
C THR A 793 11.88 -8.17 -15.76
N THR A 794 10.86 -8.49 -14.99
CA THR A 794 9.45 -8.15 -15.19
C THR A 794 9.14 -6.81 -14.50
N TYR A 795 8.26 -5.98 -15.07
CA TYR A 795 7.77 -4.77 -14.41
C TYR A 795 6.40 -5.02 -13.77
N GLU A 796 6.32 -4.79 -12.46
CA GLU A 796 5.08 -4.75 -11.69
C GLU A 796 5.14 -3.57 -10.70
N ALA A 797 4.01 -2.87 -10.51
CA ALA A 797 4.00 -1.62 -9.74
C ALA A 797 4.17 -1.82 -8.22
N ALA A 798 3.84 -3.00 -7.70
CA ALA A 798 3.88 -3.33 -6.27
C ALA A 798 4.90 -4.45 -5.94
N ASP A 799 5.93 -4.60 -6.78
CA ASP A 799 6.90 -5.70 -6.68
C ASP A 799 7.72 -5.67 -5.38
N GLN A 800 7.89 -6.85 -4.78
CA GLN A 800 8.59 -7.07 -3.52
C GLN A 800 9.93 -7.76 -3.74
N CYS A 801 10.89 -7.50 -2.86
CA CYS A 801 12.09 -8.32 -2.79
C CYS A 801 11.88 -9.49 -1.83
N TYR A 802 12.46 -10.66 -2.13
CA TYR A 802 12.39 -11.84 -1.27
C TYR A 802 13.79 -12.37 -0.87
N THR A 803 13.83 -13.12 0.24
CA THR A 803 14.90 -14.04 0.64
C THR A 803 14.28 -15.33 1.15
N VAL A 804 14.71 -16.47 0.60
CA VAL A 804 14.29 -17.81 1.04
C VAL A 804 15.51 -18.72 1.16
N VAL A 805 15.47 -19.65 2.11
CA VAL A 805 16.47 -20.72 2.26
C VAL A 805 15.82 -22.05 1.90
N THR A 806 16.48 -22.85 1.05
CA THR A 806 15.99 -24.17 0.62
C THR A 806 17.17 -25.12 0.50
N ASP A 807 17.10 -26.27 1.17
CA ASP A 807 18.17 -27.29 1.20
C ASP A 807 19.58 -26.76 1.58
N GLY A 808 19.64 -25.65 2.32
CA GLY A 808 20.89 -24.98 2.72
C GLY A 808 21.44 -23.97 1.71
N GLU A 809 20.79 -23.79 0.55
CA GLU A 809 21.05 -22.70 -0.38
C GLU A 809 20.16 -21.49 -0.08
N VAL A 810 20.70 -20.29 -0.29
CA VAL A 810 19.93 -19.03 -0.20
C VAL A 810 19.56 -18.58 -1.59
N HIS A 811 18.29 -18.22 -1.80
CA HIS A 811 17.83 -17.54 -2.99
C HIS A 811 17.27 -16.16 -2.63
N ARG A 812 17.67 -15.14 -3.38
CA ARG A 812 17.15 -13.77 -3.29
C ARG A 812 16.68 -13.30 -4.66
N GLY A 813 15.61 -12.52 -4.72
CA GLY A 813 15.09 -12.00 -5.99
C GLY A 813 13.89 -11.07 -5.85
N CYS A 814 13.21 -10.82 -6.97
CA CYS A 814 11.96 -10.07 -7.05
C CYS A 814 10.75 -11.02 -7.17
N THR A 815 9.59 -10.63 -6.65
CA THR A 815 8.36 -11.44 -6.70
C THR A 815 7.69 -11.48 -8.08
N SER A 816 7.91 -10.47 -8.92
CA SER A 816 7.45 -10.42 -10.31
C SER A 816 8.24 -11.33 -11.27
N ASP A 817 9.47 -11.72 -10.89
CA ASP A 817 10.39 -12.47 -11.75
C ASP A 817 10.12 -13.98 -11.66
N THR A 818 9.98 -14.65 -12.81
CA THR A 818 9.72 -16.10 -12.93
C THR A 818 11.01 -16.92 -12.69
N SER A 819 11.56 -16.85 -11.48
CA SER A 819 12.77 -17.58 -11.09
C SER A 819 12.48 -18.81 -10.24
N GLN A 820 13.39 -19.79 -10.24
CA GLN A 820 13.29 -20.95 -9.34
C GLN A 820 13.28 -20.53 -7.85
N GLY A 821 14.00 -19.45 -7.50
CA GLY A 821 13.99 -18.91 -6.14
C GLY A 821 12.64 -18.33 -5.74
N ASN A 822 11.90 -17.70 -6.66
CA ASN A 822 10.54 -17.22 -6.42
C ASN A 822 9.56 -18.39 -6.28
N THR A 823 9.71 -19.43 -7.10
CA THR A 823 8.96 -20.70 -6.93
C THR A 823 9.19 -21.32 -5.56
N ASN A 824 10.45 -21.41 -5.12
CA ASN A 824 10.82 -21.91 -3.78
C ASN A 824 10.25 -21.00 -2.66
N CYS A 825 10.33 -19.68 -2.83
CA CYS A 825 9.77 -18.70 -1.91
C CYS A 825 8.25 -18.89 -1.71
N ASN A 826 7.51 -19.03 -2.81
CA ASN A 826 6.05 -19.21 -2.75
C ASN A 826 5.67 -20.59 -2.16
N ALA A 827 6.51 -21.62 -2.33
CA ALA A 827 6.34 -22.91 -1.66
C ALA A 827 6.69 -22.88 -0.15
N ALA A 828 7.63 -22.03 0.27
CA ALA A 828 8.10 -21.93 1.65
C ALA A 828 7.17 -21.11 2.58
N GLY A 829 6.21 -20.37 2.02
CA GLY A 829 5.24 -19.58 2.80
C GLY A 829 5.92 -18.60 3.75
N ALA A 830 5.62 -18.69 5.05
CA ALA A 830 6.18 -17.82 6.09
C ALA A 830 7.71 -17.91 6.26
N SER A 831 8.35 -18.99 5.80
CA SER A 831 9.83 -19.09 5.78
C SER A 831 10.47 -18.37 4.59
N CYS A 832 9.68 -17.82 3.65
CA CYS A 832 10.18 -16.83 2.71
C CYS A 832 9.92 -15.41 3.24
N ILE A 833 11.01 -14.68 3.52
CA ILE A 833 10.93 -13.30 3.99
C ILE A 833 10.81 -12.37 2.78
N LYS A 834 9.73 -11.60 2.72
CA LYS A 834 9.44 -10.60 1.68
C LYS A 834 9.47 -9.18 2.25
N CYS A 835 9.82 -8.20 1.42
CA CYS A 835 9.84 -6.78 1.82
C CYS A 835 9.49 -5.86 0.64
N LEU A 836 8.68 -4.83 0.92
CA LEU A 836 8.19 -3.87 -0.08
C LEU A 836 8.93 -2.52 -0.05
N GLU A 837 9.36 -2.05 1.12
CA GLU A 837 9.94 -0.72 1.30
C GLU A 837 11.40 -0.65 0.87
N GLY A 838 11.74 0.28 -0.02
CA GLY A 838 13.11 0.54 -0.46
C GLY A 838 13.68 -0.48 -1.47
N ASN A 839 14.68 -0.07 -2.24
CA ASN A 839 15.45 -0.97 -3.09
C ASN A 839 16.46 -1.76 -2.25
N GLY A 840 16.61 -3.06 -2.51
CA GLY A 840 17.57 -3.91 -1.79
C GLY A 840 17.21 -4.17 -0.32
N CYS A 841 15.94 -4.05 0.06
CA CYS A 841 15.48 -4.37 1.42
C CYS A 841 15.80 -5.81 1.84
N ASN A 842 15.96 -6.72 0.88
CA ASN A 842 16.39 -8.10 1.09
C ASN A 842 17.92 -8.25 1.27
N SER A 843 18.55 -7.35 2.04
CA SER A 843 20.00 -7.25 2.26
C SER A 843 20.52 -7.97 3.52
N LEU A 844 19.65 -8.27 4.48
CA LEU A 844 20.01 -8.93 5.75
C LEU A 844 20.77 -10.24 5.53
N ALA A 845 21.74 -10.55 6.39
CA ALA A 845 22.44 -11.83 6.36
C ALA A 845 21.44 -12.98 6.51
N ALA A 846 21.51 -13.97 5.63
CA ALA A 846 20.62 -15.12 5.66
C ALA A 846 21.00 -16.16 6.73
N ARG A 847 22.14 -15.96 7.39
CA ARG A 847 22.68 -16.78 8.47
C ARG A 847 23.25 -15.86 9.55
N SER A 848 22.91 -16.09 10.80
CA SER A 848 23.38 -15.34 11.97
C SER A 848 23.88 -16.27 13.06
N ALA A 849 24.83 -15.79 13.86
CA ALA A 849 25.34 -16.55 15.01
C ALA A 849 24.21 -16.78 16.03
N PRO A 850 24.14 -17.97 16.66
CA PRO A 850 23.12 -18.29 17.65
C PRO A 850 23.14 -17.29 18.81
N THR A 851 21.97 -16.83 19.22
CA THR A 851 21.81 -15.87 20.32
C THR A 851 21.33 -16.54 21.60
N LEU A 852 20.66 -17.68 21.46
CA LEU A 852 20.07 -18.43 22.55
C LEU A 852 21.12 -19.23 23.33
N SER A 853 20.89 -19.34 24.64
CA SER A 853 21.63 -20.22 25.53
C SER A 853 20.67 -21.10 26.31
N CYS A 854 20.83 -22.42 26.20
CA CYS A 854 19.93 -23.43 26.73
C CYS A 854 20.65 -24.32 27.73
N ILE A 855 19.90 -24.94 28.65
CA ILE A 855 20.41 -26.08 29.42
C ILE A 855 20.64 -27.25 28.47
N LYS A 856 21.81 -27.89 28.55
CA LYS A 856 22.18 -29.07 27.74
C LYS A 856 22.50 -30.24 28.67
N CYS A 857 21.78 -31.35 28.55
CA CYS A 857 22.05 -32.57 29.31
C CYS A 857 21.47 -33.81 28.60
N ALA A 858 22.08 -34.97 28.86
CA ALA A 858 21.83 -36.22 28.15
C ALA A 858 21.09 -37.26 29.01
N ALA A 859 20.48 -38.26 28.36
CA ALA A 859 19.59 -39.25 29.00
C ALA A 859 20.26 -40.17 30.06
N ASN A 860 21.58 -40.16 30.17
CA ASN A 860 22.33 -40.87 31.21
C ASN A 860 22.68 -40.00 32.43
N ASP A 861 22.44 -38.69 32.36
CA ASP A 861 22.62 -37.78 33.49
C ASP A 861 21.32 -37.71 34.30
N VAL A 862 21.35 -38.18 35.55
CA VAL A 862 20.19 -38.14 36.46
C VAL A 862 19.83 -36.73 36.91
N ALA A 863 20.77 -35.77 36.86
CA ALA A 863 20.49 -34.36 37.13
C ALA A 863 19.61 -33.73 36.05
N CYS A 864 19.56 -34.31 34.83
CA CYS A 864 18.75 -33.78 33.73
C CYS A 864 17.23 -33.78 34.02
N LEU A 865 16.75 -34.68 34.89
CA LEU A 865 15.39 -34.66 35.43
C LEU A 865 15.12 -33.49 36.38
N TRP A 866 16.15 -32.94 37.00
CA TRP A 866 16.04 -31.86 37.97
C TRP A 866 16.02 -30.50 37.27
N GLY A 867 15.80 -29.44 38.05
CA GLY A 867 15.92 -28.07 37.60
C GLY A 867 17.38 -27.63 37.50
N PHE A 868 17.63 -26.54 36.79
CA PHE A 868 18.96 -25.97 36.65
C PHE A 868 18.94 -24.48 37.00
N SER A 869 20.03 -23.96 37.55
CA SER A 869 20.25 -22.52 37.70
C SER A 869 20.67 -21.89 36.36
N ASP A 870 20.44 -20.60 36.20
CA ASP A 870 20.84 -19.86 34.99
C ASP A 870 22.36 -19.87 34.74
N SER A 871 23.16 -20.20 35.76
CA SER A 871 24.61 -20.40 35.63
C SER A 871 25.00 -21.69 34.87
N ALA A 872 24.05 -22.59 34.60
CA ALA A 872 24.27 -23.84 33.88
C ALA A 872 23.84 -23.79 32.40
N VAL A 873 23.57 -22.60 31.84
CA VAL A 873 23.28 -22.46 30.41
C VAL A 873 24.53 -22.60 29.55
N GLU A 874 24.36 -23.27 28.41
CA GLU A 874 25.35 -23.31 27.34
C GLU A 874 24.78 -22.64 26.09
N ARG A 875 25.57 -21.80 25.44
CA ARG A 875 25.19 -21.16 24.17
C ARG A 875 24.89 -22.23 23.11
N CYS A 876 23.85 -22.03 22.31
CA CYS A 876 23.65 -22.83 21.10
C CYS A 876 24.83 -22.65 20.14
N VAL A 877 25.09 -23.65 19.29
CA VAL A 877 26.33 -23.74 18.50
C VAL A 877 26.06 -23.62 17.00
N ASN A 878 24.93 -24.15 16.53
CA ASN A 878 24.55 -24.04 15.12
C ASN A 878 23.94 -22.67 14.81
N ASP A 879 24.30 -22.12 13.65
CA ASP A 879 23.81 -20.82 13.19
C ASP A 879 22.31 -20.84 12.84
N VAL A 880 21.67 -19.69 13.05
CA VAL A 880 20.25 -19.46 12.78
C VAL A 880 20.10 -18.97 11.34
N TRP A 881 19.19 -19.56 10.58
CA TRP A 881 18.90 -19.16 9.21
C TRP A 881 17.71 -18.20 9.17
N ILE A 882 17.72 -17.26 8.23
CA ILE A 882 16.58 -16.36 8.01
C ILE A 882 15.32 -17.17 7.66
N GLY A 883 14.17 -16.83 8.25
CA GLY A 883 12.94 -17.62 8.15
C GLY A 883 12.88 -18.85 9.05
N THR A 884 13.84 -19.04 9.98
CA THR A 884 13.82 -20.08 11.03
C THR A 884 13.85 -19.47 12.43
N GLN A 885 13.30 -20.18 13.43
CA GLN A 885 13.24 -19.72 14.82
C GLN A 885 14.17 -20.55 15.72
N GLU A 886 15.03 -19.87 16.49
CA GLU A 886 15.91 -20.50 17.48
C GLU A 886 15.12 -20.85 18.75
N THR A 887 15.14 -22.12 19.19
CA THR A 887 14.40 -22.59 20.37
C THR A 887 15.21 -23.57 21.22
N CYS A 888 15.03 -23.52 22.54
CA CYS A 888 15.47 -24.58 23.45
C CYS A 888 14.42 -25.70 23.47
N TYR A 889 14.82 -26.90 23.89
CA TYR A 889 13.90 -27.99 24.16
C TYR A 889 14.20 -28.76 25.45
N ARG A 890 13.18 -29.44 25.98
CA ARG A 890 13.30 -30.49 27.00
C ARG A 890 12.32 -31.64 26.74
N MET A 891 12.73 -32.88 27.03
CA MET A 891 11.88 -34.07 26.94
C MET A 891 12.31 -35.16 27.93
N ILE A 892 11.36 -36.01 28.35
CA ILE A 892 11.66 -37.21 29.15
C ILE A 892 12.23 -38.30 28.23
N SER A 893 13.24 -39.03 28.70
CA SER A 893 13.90 -40.13 27.97
C SER A 893 14.21 -41.29 28.92
N GLY A 894 13.35 -42.31 28.90
CA GLY A 894 13.47 -43.46 29.79
C GLY A 894 13.33 -43.07 31.27
N SER A 895 14.36 -43.32 32.06
CA SER A 895 14.45 -42.95 33.48
C SER A 895 15.21 -41.63 33.72
N SER A 896 15.48 -40.84 32.67
CA SER A 896 15.97 -39.46 32.81
C SER A 896 15.27 -38.51 31.81
N ALA A 897 15.89 -37.38 31.50
CA ALA A 897 15.48 -36.42 30.48
C ALA A 897 16.63 -36.09 29.51
N VAL A 898 16.30 -35.34 28.45
CA VAL A 898 17.25 -34.71 27.53
C VAL A 898 16.86 -33.25 27.36
N ARG A 899 17.85 -32.35 27.35
CA ARG A 899 17.68 -30.91 27.15
C ARG A 899 18.71 -30.40 26.14
N GLY A 900 18.36 -29.42 25.31
CA GLY A 900 19.29 -28.82 24.36
C GLY A 900 18.69 -27.71 23.49
N CYS A 901 19.41 -27.29 22.45
CA CYS A 901 18.92 -26.39 21.41
C CYS A 901 18.36 -27.20 20.23
N THR A 902 17.22 -26.81 19.67
CA THR A 902 16.59 -27.54 18.55
C THR A 902 17.46 -27.50 17.28
N LEU A 903 18.10 -26.38 16.98
CA LEU A 903 19.02 -26.26 15.85
C LEU A 903 20.33 -27.05 16.03
N ASP A 904 20.81 -27.23 17.27
CA ASP A 904 21.96 -28.10 17.56
C ASP A 904 21.63 -29.58 17.33
N ASN A 905 20.37 -29.99 17.56
CA ASN A 905 19.93 -31.39 17.54
C ASN A 905 18.54 -31.58 16.89
N PRO A 906 18.39 -31.29 15.58
CA PRO A 906 17.07 -31.16 14.92
C PRO A 906 16.24 -32.45 14.91
N THR A 907 16.88 -33.62 15.01
CA THR A 907 16.20 -34.93 15.04
C THR A 907 15.71 -35.36 16.42
N GLN A 908 16.16 -34.72 17.50
CA GLN A 908 15.75 -35.07 18.87
C GLN A 908 14.36 -34.50 19.22
N CYS A 909 14.04 -33.32 18.67
CA CYS A 909 12.80 -32.59 18.96
C CYS A 909 12.06 -32.16 17.67
N PRO A 910 11.63 -33.10 16.80
CA PRO A 910 10.81 -32.79 15.64
C PRO A 910 9.43 -32.29 16.08
N ASP A 911 8.77 -31.47 15.26
CA ASP A 911 7.45 -30.89 15.57
C ASP A 911 6.33 -31.93 15.76
N SER A 912 6.54 -33.15 15.26
CA SER A 912 5.63 -34.28 15.47
C SER A 912 5.73 -34.92 16.87
N ASN A 913 6.72 -34.56 17.68
CA ASN A 913 6.93 -35.16 19.02
C ASN A 913 6.32 -34.28 20.13
N THR A 914 5.06 -34.54 20.47
CA THR A 914 4.32 -33.83 21.53
C THR A 914 4.89 -34.01 22.94
N ALA A 915 5.79 -34.98 23.17
CA ALA A 915 6.50 -35.14 24.43
C ALA A 915 7.75 -34.23 24.53
N CYS A 916 8.07 -33.48 23.47
CA CYS A 916 9.14 -32.51 23.45
C CYS A 916 8.60 -31.09 23.60
N ILE A 917 8.93 -30.44 24.72
CA ILE A 917 8.53 -29.06 25.01
C ILE A 917 9.59 -28.13 24.44
N LYS A 918 9.20 -27.24 23.52
CA LYS A 918 10.04 -26.18 22.96
C LYS A 918 9.75 -24.85 23.67
N CYS A 919 10.75 -23.97 23.74
CA CYS A 919 10.58 -22.62 24.27
C CYS A 919 11.60 -21.63 23.67
N THR A 920 11.30 -20.35 23.75
CA THR A 920 12.17 -19.23 23.38
C THR A 920 12.69 -18.52 24.64
N GLY A 921 13.87 -17.91 24.54
CA GLY A 921 14.52 -17.21 25.65
C GLY A 921 15.59 -18.03 26.39
N ASN A 922 16.62 -17.34 26.91
CA ASN A 922 17.74 -18.00 27.59
C ASN A 922 17.26 -18.77 28.82
N ALA A 923 17.86 -19.93 29.07
CA ALA A 923 17.50 -20.84 30.16
C ALA A 923 16.04 -21.34 30.18
N CYS A 924 15.17 -21.04 29.20
CA CYS A 924 13.73 -21.35 29.27
C CYS A 924 13.43 -22.86 29.46
N ASN A 925 14.38 -23.73 29.10
CA ASN A 925 14.32 -25.17 29.33
C ASN A 925 14.92 -25.61 30.68
N SER A 926 14.99 -24.75 31.71
CA SER A 926 15.56 -25.05 33.03
C SER A 926 14.62 -25.74 34.03
N VAL A 927 13.30 -25.56 33.91
CA VAL A 927 12.30 -26.09 34.87
C VAL A 927 12.41 -27.61 35.05
N THR A 928 12.25 -28.07 36.29
CA THR A 928 12.40 -29.48 36.65
C THR A 928 11.34 -30.43 36.06
N PHE A 929 11.69 -31.71 35.88
CA PHE A 929 10.76 -32.83 35.68
C PHE A 929 10.54 -33.65 36.96
N LYS A 930 11.50 -33.66 37.90
CA LYS A 930 11.40 -34.33 39.19
C LYS A 930 11.48 -33.32 40.34
N TYR A 931 10.61 -33.48 41.32
CA TYR A 931 10.64 -32.76 42.58
C TYR A 931 11.07 -33.72 43.70
N GLN A 932 11.80 -33.20 44.68
CA GLN A 932 12.14 -33.90 45.91
C GLN A 932 10.87 -34.15 46.74
N GLN A 933 10.84 -35.24 47.51
CA GLN A 933 9.83 -35.45 48.55
C GLN A 933 10.46 -35.46 49.93
N CYS A 934 9.83 -34.80 50.92
CA CYS A 934 10.30 -34.69 52.30
C CYS A 934 9.12 -34.68 53.28
N LEU A 935 9.34 -35.06 54.54
CA LEU A 935 8.40 -34.82 55.62
C LEU A 935 8.44 -33.32 55.99
N HIS A 936 7.27 -32.71 56.16
CA HIS A 936 7.10 -31.33 56.63
C HIS A 936 6.31 -31.32 57.93
N CYS A 937 6.93 -30.86 59.02
CA CYS A 937 6.27 -30.61 60.30
C CYS A 937 7.12 -29.68 61.18
N SER A 938 6.51 -29.11 62.22
CA SER A 938 7.22 -28.37 63.27
C SER A 938 6.61 -28.66 64.64
N SER A 939 7.42 -28.99 65.64
CA SER A 939 6.91 -29.39 66.97
C SER A 939 6.38 -28.23 67.82
N ASP A 940 6.47 -26.99 67.34
CA ASP A 940 5.81 -25.79 67.89
C ASP A 940 4.45 -25.49 67.22
N THR A 941 4.11 -26.23 66.16
CA THR A 941 2.80 -26.12 65.48
C THR A 941 1.77 -26.96 66.24
N GLU A 942 0.64 -26.35 66.58
CA GLU A 942 -0.47 -27.01 67.28
C GLU A 942 -0.98 -28.22 66.48
N GLY A 943 -1.04 -29.39 67.11
CA GLY A 943 -1.35 -30.67 66.47
C GLY A 943 -0.20 -31.35 65.73
N GLN A 944 1.04 -30.83 65.83
CA GLN A 944 2.26 -31.45 65.30
C GLN A 944 3.32 -31.73 66.38
N GLU A 945 2.90 -31.82 67.65
CA GLU A 945 3.81 -32.00 68.79
C GLU A 945 4.65 -33.28 68.68
N SER A 946 4.16 -34.30 67.97
CA SER A 946 4.86 -35.55 67.71
C SER A 946 5.99 -35.45 66.65
N CYS A 947 6.13 -34.32 65.95
CA CYS A 947 7.13 -34.12 64.87
C CYS A 947 8.58 -34.43 65.30
N GLY A 948 8.92 -34.22 66.57
CA GLY A 948 10.22 -34.57 67.14
C GLY A 948 10.39 -36.06 67.50
N SER A 949 9.35 -36.69 68.02
CA SER A 949 9.41 -38.01 68.66
C SER A 949 8.91 -39.17 67.81
N GLU A 950 7.83 -38.98 67.04
CA GLU A 950 7.17 -40.02 66.22
C GLU A 950 7.02 -39.55 64.75
N PRO A 951 8.13 -39.23 64.06
CA PRO A 951 8.09 -38.72 62.68
C PRO A 951 7.42 -39.66 61.66
N THR A 952 7.32 -40.96 61.94
CA THR A 952 6.66 -41.93 61.05
C THR A 952 5.14 -41.75 60.96
N GLU A 953 4.54 -40.87 61.78
CA GLU A 953 3.14 -40.43 61.64
C GLU A 953 2.93 -39.47 60.45
N TYR A 954 3.99 -38.90 59.89
CA TYR A 954 3.94 -37.91 58.81
C TYR A 954 4.34 -38.52 57.46
N SER A 955 3.56 -38.26 56.41
CA SER A 955 3.89 -38.67 55.04
C SER A 955 4.76 -37.64 54.33
N SER A 956 5.69 -38.10 53.48
CA SER A 956 6.47 -37.21 52.61
C SER A 956 5.58 -36.50 51.59
N THR A 957 5.74 -35.18 51.45
CA THR A 957 5.09 -34.34 50.44
C THR A 957 6.11 -33.79 49.46
N GLN A 958 5.63 -33.32 48.30
CA GLN A 958 6.49 -32.77 47.26
C GLN A 958 7.01 -31.37 47.64
N CYS A 959 8.32 -31.18 47.59
CA CYS A 959 8.97 -29.88 47.74
C CYS A 959 8.51 -28.90 46.66
N SER A 960 8.38 -27.62 47.01
CA SER A 960 7.82 -26.58 46.14
C SER A 960 8.84 -25.92 45.18
N GLY A 961 8.30 -25.28 44.15
CA GLY A 961 9.03 -24.41 43.21
C GLY A 961 9.90 -25.13 42.16
N ASP A 962 9.72 -24.71 40.91
CA ASP A 962 10.27 -25.27 39.66
C ASP A 962 11.80 -25.40 39.57
N SER A 963 12.51 -24.55 40.31
CA SER A 963 13.97 -24.47 40.39
C SER A 963 14.56 -25.40 41.46
N GLN A 964 14.35 -26.71 41.37
CA GLN A 964 15.00 -27.68 42.27
C GLN A 964 16.25 -28.26 41.61
N THR A 965 17.42 -27.72 41.93
CA THR A 965 18.69 -28.25 41.40
C THR A 965 19.03 -29.60 42.03
N TYR A 966 19.76 -30.44 41.29
CA TYR A 966 20.20 -31.73 41.80
C TYR A 966 21.06 -31.61 43.07
N GLU A 967 21.89 -30.58 43.19
CA GLU A 967 22.74 -30.34 44.38
C GLU A 967 21.98 -29.72 45.57
N GLY A 968 20.85 -29.05 45.29
CA GLY A 968 19.94 -28.47 46.28
C GLY A 968 18.79 -29.39 46.72
N ARG A 969 18.75 -30.64 46.20
CA ARG A 969 17.77 -31.66 46.60
C ARG A 969 17.96 -32.11 48.06
N GLY A 970 17.08 -32.96 48.56
CA GLY A 970 17.14 -33.52 49.90
C GLY A 970 16.27 -32.80 50.93
N CYS A 971 16.33 -33.33 52.15
CA CYS A 971 15.46 -32.99 53.28
C CYS A 971 16.30 -32.65 54.52
N TYR A 972 15.72 -31.90 55.46
CA TYR A 972 16.38 -31.57 56.73
C TYR A 972 15.53 -31.94 57.96
N VAL A 973 16.22 -32.02 59.10
CA VAL A 973 15.68 -31.99 60.46
C VAL A 973 16.50 -30.96 61.23
N LEU A 974 15.88 -29.89 61.70
CA LEU A 974 16.49 -28.79 62.46
C LEU A 974 15.91 -28.81 63.88
N VAL A 975 16.76 -28.61 64.88
CA VAL A 975 16.39 -28.36 66.28
C VAL A 975 16.91 -26.97 66.62
N ASP A 976 16.02 -26.03 66.96
CA ASP A 976 16.44 -24.67 67.33
C ASP A 976 16.80 -24.54 68.83
N ASP A 977 17.31 -23.35 69.22
CA ASP A 977 17.81 -23.06 70.58
C ASP A 977 16.76 -23.30 71.70
N ASP A 978 15.46 -23.23 71.37
CA ASP A 978 14.34 -23.47 72.29
C ASP A 978 13.92 -24.97 72.30
N GLY A 979 14.56 -25.80 71.48
CA GLY A 979 14.33 -27.25 71.39
C GLY A 979 13.23 -27.66 70.41
N VAL A 980 12.77 -26.76 69.52
CA VAL A 980 11.72 -27.06 68.55
C VAL A 980 12.30 -27.82 67.36
N VAL A 981 11.67 -28.94 67.00
CA VAL A 981 12.05 -29.76 65.85
C VAL A 981 11.27 -29.34 64.61
N LYS A 982 11.98 -28.95 63.55
CA LYS A 982 11.46 -28.51 62.24
C LYS A 982 11.96 -29.44 61.14
N ARG A 983 11.04 -29.93 60.29
CA ARG A 983 11.33 -30.80 59.14
C ARG A 983 10.86 -30.15 57.85
N GLY A 984 11.63 -30.27 56.77
CA GLY A 984 11.27 -29.73 55.47
C GLY A 984 12.28 -30.03 54.37
N CYS A 985 12.16 -29.33 53.25
CA CYS A 985 13.05 -29.49 52.10
C CYS A 985 14.32 -28.65 52.24
N ALA A 986 15.46 -29.21 51.84
CA ALA A 986 16.75 -28.55 51.92
C ALA A 986 16.81 -27.25 51.09
N LYS A 987 16.04 -27.17 50.01
CA LYS A 987 15.86 -25.96 49.17
C LYS A 987 15.26 -24.77 49.95
N ASP A 988 14.46 -25.02 50.97
CA ASP A 988 13.77 -23.96 51.73
C ASP A 988 14.69 -23.32 52.78
N LEU A 989 15.91 -23.87 52.96
CA LEU A 989 16.95 -23.32 53.82
C LEU A 989 17.82 -22.32 53.04
N GLY A 990 18.16 -21.19 53.68
CA GLY A 990 19.19 -20.29 53.15
C GLY A 990 20.59 -20.92 53.21
N ASP A 991 21.48 -20.53 52.28
CA ASP A 991 22.80 -21.15 52.05
C ASP A 991 23.63 -21.44 53.32
N GLN A 992 23.64 -20.50 54.27
CA GLN A 992 24.37 -20.65 55.52
C GLN A 992 23.81 -21.80 56.38
N LEU A 993 22.48 -21.87 56.53
CA LEU A 993 21.82 -22.91 57.31
C LEU A 993 21.86 -24.26 56.59
N LEU A 994 21.70 -24.27 55.26
CA LEU A 994 21.90 -25.48 54.45
C LEU A 994 23.32 -26.05 54.59
N THR A 995 24.34 -25.18 54.62
CA THR A 995 25.74 -25.58 54.85
C THR A 995 25.93 -26.14 56.26
N GLN A 996 25.29 -25.55 57.28
CA GLN A 996 25.29 -26.06 58.65
C GLN A 996 24.61 -27.43 58.77
N CYS A 997 23.47 -27.65 58.10
CA CYS A 997 22.74 -28.93 58.09
C CYS A 997 23.47 -30.03 57.31
N LYS A 998 24.32 -29.67 56.34
CA LYS A 998 25.19 -30.59 55.57
C LYS A 998 26.51 -30.92 56.31
N SER A 999 26.75 -30.37 57.50
CA SER A 999 27.95 -30.66 58.31
C SER A 999 27.74 -31.89 59.20
N GLU A 1000 28.61 -32.89 59.09
CA GLU A 1000 28.53 -34.13 59.91
C GLU A 1000 28.71 -33.88 61.43
N ASP A 1001 29.33 -32.75 61.79
CA ASP A 1001 29.59 -32.34 63.19
C ASP A 1001 28.42 -31.56 63.85
N ASN A 1002 27.28 -31.37 63.15
CA ASN A 1002 26.17 -30.56 63.66
C ASN A 1002 25.01 -31.41 64.20
N GLU A 1003 24.84 -31.44 65.52
CA GLU A 1003 23.72 -32.14 66.19
C GLU A 1003 22.41 -31.32 66.18
N GLU A 1004 22.47 -30.02 65.88
CA GLU A 1004 21.31 -29.11 65.82
C GLU A 1004 20.63 -29.14 64.44
N CYS A 1005 21.31 -29.52 63.36
CA CYS A 1005 20.65 -29.74 62.07
C CYS A 1005 21.27 -30.87 61.26
N THR A 1006 20.43 -31.76 60.74
CA THR A 1006 20.81 -32.96 59.97
C THR A 1006 20.13 -32.98 58.59
N TYR A 1007 20.87 -33.38 57.55
CA TYR A 1007 20.43 -33.43 56.15
C TYR A 1007 20.48 -34.84 55.56
N CYS A 1008 19.62 -35.14 54.58
CA CYS A 1008 19.64 -36.39 53.80
C CYS A 1008 19.11 -36.19 52.37
N GLU A 1009 19.48 -37.07 51.43
CA GLU A 1009 19.21 -36.87 49.98
C GLU A 1009 18.07 -37.72 49.38
N ALA A 1010 17.57 -38.75 50.06
CA ALA A 1010 16.56 -39.66 49.52
C ALA A 1010 15.13 -39.10 49.71
N ASP A 1011 14.18 -39.54 48.89
CA ASP A 1011 12.78 -39.10 49.05
C ASP A 1011 12.21 -39.61 50.40
N GLY A 1012 11.66 -38.69 51.20
CA GLY A 1012 11.09 -38.97 52.52
C GLY A 1012 12.08 -39.34 53.62
N CYS A 1013 13.39 -39.14 53.40
CA CYS A 1013 14.43 -39.67 54.29
C CYS A 1013 14.48 -39.06 55.69
N ASN A 1014 13.87 -37.90 55.93
CA ASN A 1014 13.92 -37.19 57.20
C ASN A 1014 12.90 -37.73 58.22
N ASP A 1015 12.85 -39.06 58.39
CA ASP A 1015 11.89 -39.81 59.22
C ASP A 1015 12.48 -40.35 60.55
N TRP A 1016 13.67 -39.88 60.97
CA TRP A 1016 14.30 -40.28 62.23
C TRP A 1016 13.96 -39.35 63.42
N PRO A 1017 13.88 -39.83 64.68
CA PRO A 1017 13.62 -38.98 65.85
C PRO A 1017 14.74 -37.96 66.12
N ALA A 1018 14.39 -36.79 66.65
CA ALA A 1018 15.37 -35.75 66.98
C ALA A 1018 16.26 -36.16 68.17
N GLY A 1019 17.54 -35.81 68.12
CA GLY A 1019 18.54 -36.18 69.14
C GLY A 1019 19.07 -37.62 69.05
N ALA A 1020 18.67 -38.41 68.05
CA ALA A 1020 19.33 -39.66 67.72
C ALA A 1020 20.58 -39.37 66.88
N SER A 1021 21.77 -39.69 67.39
CA SER A 1021 23.02 -39.47 66.64
C SER A 1021 23.06 -40.28 65.34
N ALA A 1022 23.58 -39.68 64.27
CA ALA A 1022 23.50 -40.16 62.88
C ALA A 1022 24.25 -41.48 62.56
N ILE A 1023 24.67 -42.23 63.57
CA ILE A 1023 25.55 -43.41 63.45
C ILE A 1023 24.78 -44.70 63.09
N GLN A 1024 23.43 -44.70 63.08
CA GLN A 1024 22.64 -45.93 62.81
C GLN A 1024 22.15 -46.12 61.35
N ALA A 1025 22.36 -45.16 60.44
CA ALA A 1025 21.88 -45.27 59.05
C ALA A 1025 22.74 -46.20 58.14
N PHE A 1026 23.95 -46.59 58.56
CA PHE A 1026 24.84 -47.48 57.80
C PHE A 1026 24.71 -48.97 58.19
N SER A 1027 23.54 -49.61 58.02
CA SER A 1027 23.47 -51.09 58.21
C SER A 1027 22.33 -51.91 57.56
N VAL A 1028 21.55 -51.43 56.58
CA VAL A 1028 20.55 -52.29 55.86
C VAL A 1028 20.65 -52.22 54.33
N GLY A 1029 21.85 -52.45 53.78
CA GLY A 1029 22.07 -52.47 52.33
C GLY A 1029 23.14 -53.45 51.81
N ALA A 1030 23.78 -54.25 52.68
CA ALA A 1030 24.98 -55.01 52.35
C ALA A 1030 24.91 -56.53 52.61
N MET A 1031 23.71 -57.11 52.79
CA MET A 1031 23.53 -58.56 53.06
C MET A 1031 22.49 -59.27 52.20
N LEU A 1032 22.34 -58.92 50.90
CA LEU A 1032 21.53 -59.75 49.98
C LEU A 1032 22.02 -59.86 48.52
N LEU A 1033 23.32 -59.70 48.23
CA LEU A 1033 23.88 -60.01 46.90
C LEU A 1033 25.19 -60.84 46.96
N VAL A 1034 25.20 -61.90 47.77
CA VAL A 1034 26.10 -63.07 47.58
C VAL A 1034 25.29 -64.34 47.40
N ALA A 1035 24.37 -64.31 46.44
CA ALA A 1035 23.76 -65.47 45.80
C ALA A 1035 23.21 -65.05 44.43
N ILE A 1036 23.30 -65.94 43.42
CA ILE A 1036 22.83 -65.70 42.04
C ILE A 1036 23.73 -64.73 41.22
N ALA A 1037 25.05 -64.94 41.30
CA ALA A 1037 25.91 -64.87 40.12
C ALA A 1037 26.14 -66.31 39.62
N GLY A 1038 25.12 -66.91 38.99
CA GLY A 1038 25.11 -68.32 38.62
C GLY A 1038 24.19 -68.59 37.44
N LYS A 1039 24.78 -68.63 36.24
CA LYS A 1039 24.14 -68.55 34.90
C LYS A 1039 23.58 -67.14 34.62
N PHE A 1040 23.79 -66.54 33.46
CA PHE A 1040 24.11 -67.13 32.15
C PHE A 1040 25.38 -66.57 31.50
N PHE A 1041 26.26 -67.47 31.05
CA PHE A 1041 26.95 -67.29 29.77
C PHE A 1041 26.13 -68.04 28.72
N TYR A 1042 25.51 -67.33 27.79
CA TYR A 1042 25.54 -67.60 26.35
C TYR A 1042 24.84 -66.47 25.57
#